data_AF-A0A816G1J0-F1
#
_entry.id   AF-A0A816G1J0-F1
#
_cell.length_a   1.000
_cell.length_b   1.000
_cell.length_c   1.000
_cell.angle_alpha   90.00
_cell.angle_beta   90.00
_cell.angle_gamma   90.00
#
_symmetry.space_group_name_H-M   'P 1'
#
loop_
_entity.id
_entity.type
_entity.pdbx_description
1 polymer ?
#
loop_
_entity_poly.entity_id
_entity_poly.type
_entity_poly.pdbx_seq_one_letter_code
_entity_poly.pdbx_strand_id
1 'polypeptide(L)'
;QTELNDSDNWMHDYYEPDESNPFGDFGASSDNYHLSDDQEQTLHSELKTFENQTSVEDSVQEMSNDNDQTTKNEYYSIIFDMERSSMIESSTDLVNDPVDFERNLEHLNDEELQTLPRELLTAAKNLLSSLLHIKDSNIIEEDEALLQLIKRIKFVWNTISSQSFNRNKPIFLFRDAAVTRAVKLGQPILIEDFDLANQAATERLNSLLEPTPSFSVTEDITCTNTNIDILPGFQLFATVHHGSESEPIKISPATRSRFTEIRVEGYDDNEAKEVLLEELKRRLSINENVEAENICEKLDSLKKTLAEASDITVRHEYSHYDLTRFLRVVDCLSSSTTGLDLNQRLLVAVRFFLLDGVTSGKDIANSWIKSWKLSQEELNEIQNKIVSIFKEPTLEHVSEFIKIGNKTIRSAYCGICMPLHDDDNENDVIPRLRISSTKTTCKNIARLFTADSARVPLLLEGPPGIGKTAIIDQVCKLRNEKLERINMSANTTVEQLFGSIVAKSDGNQRAFVWQDGVVTRALRKKHSILFDEINLAPSEVLESIVPLLEHDTKCLTLTGSTEVLKNINSRIYATMNPANIGGGRSHLPRSIIRMFTLVKLDPYDDIELKLIVTTVFSDLLPENRNSQTTETGDWPILTHSQLDKVFELHKEIHKLVSSRDIGQTDGPREINLRDLIKLCDILRKNARDLRDHYTYFPNTSSSNGKDIDVRLIIIRKFFRLVYGMRWQDINDRLKVD
;
A
#
# COMPACT_ATOMS: atom_id res chain seq x y z
N GLN A 1 44.63 30.05 -15.50
CA GLN A 1 44.77 28.63 -15.89
C GLN A 1 46.19 28.09 -15.62
N THR A 2 46.92 28.64 -14.64
CA THR A 2 48.20 28.09 -14.14
C THR A 2 48.39 28.37 -12.63
N GLU A 3 47.30 28.38 -11.85
CA GLU A 3 47.31 28.44 -10.37
C GLU A 3 46.12 27.65 -9.77
N LEU A 4 45.73 26.53 -10.39
CA LEU A 4 44.61 25.68 -9.96
C LEU A 4 45.01 24.25 -9.60
N ASN A 5 46.30 23.96 -9.47
CA ASN A 5 46.80 22.59 -9.23
C ASN A 5 47.41 22.34 -7.83
N ASP A 6 47.44 23.32 -6.92
CA ASP A 6 48.13 23.16 -5.62
C ASP A 6 47.22 23.22 -4.38
N SER A 7 45.90 23.15 -4.51
CA SER A 7 44.98 23.19 -3.34
C SER A 7 44.38 21.84 -2.91
N ASP A 8 44.76 20.72 -3.53
CA ASP A 8 44.17 19.40 -3.24
C ASP A 8 44.94 18.58 -2.18
N ASN A 9 45.90 19.18 -1.44
CA ASN A 9 46.75 18.45 -0.49
C ASN A 9 46.59 18.82 1.00
N TRP A 10 45.59 19.62 1.40
CA TRP A 10 45.41 20.05 2.80
C TRP A 10 44.20 19.44 3.51
N MET A 11 44.01 18.12 3.40
CA MET A 11 43.05 17.42 4.26
C MET A 11 43.36 15.92 4.46
N HIS A 12 44.65 15.54 4.46
CA HIS A 12 45.06 14.14 4.70
C HIS A 12 45.74 13.87 6.05
N ASP A 13 46.05 14.90 6.84
CA ASP A 13 46.62 14.73 8.18
C ASP A 13 45.66 15.32 9.21
N TYR A 14 44.77 14.50 9.77
CA TYR A 14 44.15 14.61 11.12
C TYR A 14 42.95 13.65 11.19
N TYR A 15 43.26 12.35 11.28
CA TYR A 15 42.35 11.32 11.77
C TYR A 15 43.18 10.28 12.53
N GLU A 16 43.32 10.47 13.84
CA GLU A 16 43.56 9.34 14.76
C GLU A 16 42.18 8.90 15.28
N PRO A 17 41.79 7.62 15.13
CA PRO A 17 40.56 7.12 15.73
C PRO A 17 40.81 6.67 17.18
N ASP A 18 40.10 7.29 18.12
CA ASP A 18 39.95 6.79 19.50
C ASP A 18 39.17 5.45 19.47
N GLU A 19 39.83 4.37 19.87
CA GLU A 19 39.25 3.04 20.06
C GLU A 19 38.41 2.99 21.35
N SER A 20 37.10 3.25 21.26
CA SER A 20 36.10 2.58 22.12
C SER A 20 34.65 2.96 21.78
N ASN A 21 33.99 2.22 20.87
CA ASN A 21 32.58 1.86 21.04
C ASN A 21 32.17 0.76 20.03
N PRO A 22 31.71 -0.42 20.47
CA PRO A 22 31.23 -1.47 19.58
C PRO A 22 29.76 -1.21 19.20
N PHE A 23 29.35 -1.71 18.03
CA PHE A 23 28.03 -1.62 17.37
C PHE A 23 27.86 -0.45 16.39
N GLY A 24 28.44 -0.63 15.19
CA GLY A 24 28.22 0.15 13.99
C GLY A 24 27.52 -0.67 12.90
N ASP A 25 26.49 -0.06 12.33
CA ASP A 25 25.60 -0.51 11.26
C ASP A 25 26.28 -1.01 9.98
N PHE A 26 25.68 -2.05 9.41
CA PHE A 26 25.86 -2.45 8.01
C PHE A 26 25.10 -1.49 7.08
N GLY A 27 25.85 -0.63 6.39
CA GLY A 27 25.38 0.17 5.25
C GLY A 27 26.31 -0.04 4.06
N ALA A 28 25.78 -0.66 3.00
CA ALA A 28 26.50 -1.08 1.81
C ALA A 28 27.17 0.08 1.05
N SER A 29 28.48 -0.06 0.78
CA SER A 29 29.22 0.66 -0.25
C SER A 29 29.37 -0.21 -1.49
N SER A 30 29.03 0.35 -2.64
CA SER A 30 29.35 -0.14 -3.98
C SER A 30 30.82 0.15 -4.28
N ASP A 31 31.65 -0.88 -4.37
CA ASP A 31 33.03 -0.75 -4.85
C ASP A 31 33.15 -1.24 -6.30
N ASN A 32 33.66 -0.33 -7.13
CA ASN A 32 34.17 -0.59 -8.47
C ASN A 32 35.44 -1.45 -8.37
N TYR A 33 35.43 -2.63 -8.98
CA TYR A 33 36.66 -3.36 -9.32
C TYR A 33 36.91 -3.26 -10.83
N HIS A 34 37.97 -2.55 -11.20
CA HIS A 34 38.59 -2.66 -12.52
C HIS A 34 39.31 -4.01 -12.61
N LEU A 35 38.89 -4.86 -13.54
CA LEU A 35 39.56 -6.11 -13.90
C LEU A 35 40.70 -5.81 -14.88
N SER A 36 41.82 -6.52 -14.74
CA SER A 36 42.98 -6.42 -15.64
C SER A 36 42.76 -7.21 -16.94
N ASP A 37 43.30 -6.71 -18.06
CA ASP A 37 43.13 -7.19 -19.45
C ASP A 37 43.35 -8.71 -19.68
N ASP A 38 44.07 -9.41 -18.81
CA ASP A 38 44.26 -10.87 -18.91
C ASP A 38 43.04 -11.69 -18.42
N GLN A 39 42.14 -11.09 -17.64
CA GLN A 39 40.91 -11.76 -17.17
C GLN A 39 39.74 -11.61 -18.16
N GLU A 40 39.74 -10.59 -19.02
CA GLU A 40 38.75 -10.44 -20.10
C GLU A 40 38.99 -11.42 -21.26
N GLN A 41 40.23 -11.79 -21.56
CA GLN A 41 40.53 -12.77 -22.62
C GLN A 41 40.09 -14.19 -22.27
N THR A 42 40.07 -14.54 -20.98
CA THR A 42 39.65 -15.87 -20.51
C THR A 42 38.12 -16.00 -20.59
N LEU A 43 37.38 -14.97 -20.17
CA LEU A 43 35.91 -14.89 -20.27
C LEU A 43 35.40 -14.80 -21.72
N HIS A 44 36.11 -14.11 -22.62
CA HIS A 44 35.75 -14.08 -24.04
C HIS A 44 36.00 -15.40 -24.78
N SER A 45 36.89 -16.25 -24.27
CA SER A 45 37.10 -17.60 -24.80
C SER A 45 36.00 -18.57 -24.34
N GLU A 46 35.53 -18.42 -23.10
CA GLU A 46 34.47 -19.27 -22.52
C GLU A 46 33.06 -18.91 -23.03
N LEU A 47 32.79 -17.62 -23.29
CA LEU A 47 31.52 -17.16 -23.88
C LEU A 47 31.36 -17.50 -25.37
N LYS A 48 32.46 -17.62 -26.13
CA LYS A 48 32.43 -18.11 -27.53
C LYS A 48 32.15 -19.60 -27.67
N THR A 49 32.31 -20.38 -26.59
CA THR A 49 31.93 -21.80 -26.53
C THR A 49 30.44 -22.01 -26.27
N PHE A 50 29.73 -21.02 -25.74
CA PHE A 50 28.31 -21.13 -25.38
C PHE A 50 27.33 -20.66 -26.48
N GLU A 51 27.78 -19.89 -27.47
CA GLU A 51 26.92 -19.37 -28.55
C GLU A 51 26.87 -20.23 -29.83
N ASN A 52 27.58 -21.38 -29.87
CA ASN A 52 27.68 -22.21 -31.09
C ASN A 52 27.00 -23.59 -31.00
N GLN A 53 26.02 -23.79 -30.12
CA GLN A 53 25.23 -25.03 -30.08
C GLN A 53 23.73 -24.77 -29.90
N THR A 54 23.11 -24.25 -30.96
CA THR A 54 21.66 -24.35 -31.20
C THR A 54 21.42 -24.97 -32.58
N SER A 55 21.41 -26.31 -32.65
CA SER A 55 20.71 -27.05 -33.70
C SER A 55 20.57 -28.53 -33.34
N VAL A 56 19.32 -28.94 -33.14
CA VAL A 56 18.65 -30.17 -33.61
C VAL A 56 19.36 -31.52 -33.44
N GLU A 57 18.64 -32.43 -32.76
CA GLU A 57 18.53 -33.88 -33.02
C GLU A 57 19.70 -34.53 -33.77
N ASP A 58 20.57 -35.23 -33.04
CA ASP A 58 21.15 -36.54 -33.36
C ASP A 58 22.48 -36.71 -32.62
N SER A 59 22.46 -37.37 -31.45
CA SER A 59 23.56 -38.22 -30.94
C SER A 59 23.29 -38.66 -29.50
N VAL A 60 22.24 -39.46 -29.29
CA VAL A 60 22.16 -40.38 -28.15
C VAL A 60 22.70 -41.73 -28.62
N GLN A 61 24.01 -41.82 -28.78
CA GLN A 61 24.77 -43.06 -28.85
C GLN A 61 26.25 -42.68 -28.65
N GLU A 62 26.91 -43.40 -27.74
CA GLU A 62 28.32 -43.25 -27.33
C GLU A 62 28.64 -42.10 -26.38
N MET A 63 28.36 -42.32 -25.09
CA MET A 63 29.34 -42.16 -24.00
C MET A 63 28.77 -42.77 -22.72
N SER A 64 28.68 -44.10 -22.74
CA SER A 64 28.85 -44.91 -21.54
C SER A 64 30.33 -44.83 -21.14
N ASN A 65 30.65 -44.15 -20.05
CA ASN A 65 31.62 -44.61 -19.04
C ASN A 65 31.69 -43.61 -17.87
N ASP A 66 31.66 -44.20 -16.68
CA ASP A 66 32.01 -43.66 -15.36
C ASP A 66 30.92 -42.94 -14.52
N ASN A 67 30.27 -43.80 -13.71
CA ASN A 67 30.01 -43.69 -12.28
C ASN A 67 29.04 -42.61 -11.77
N ASP A 68 27.73 -42.82 -11.99
CA ASP A 68 26.71 -42.63 -10.93
C ASP A 68 25.38 -43.37 -11.24
N GLN A 69 25.47 -44.62 -11.69
CA GLN A 69 24.29 -45.45 -12.04
C GLN A 69 23.75 -46.31 -10.88
N THR A 70 24.42 -46.34 -9.72
CA THR A 70 23.97 -47.09 -8.55
C THR A 70 22.85 -46.38 -7.79
N THR A 71 22.84 -45.05 -7.71
CA THR A 71 21.85 -44.25 -6.96
C THR A 71 20.55 -44.01 -7.71
N LYS A 72 20.56 -43.99 -9.05
CA LYS A 72 19.32 -43.92 -9.86
C LYS A 72 18.64 -45.28 -9.99
N ASN A 73 19.41 -46.37 -10.10
CA ASN A 73 18.83 -47.71 -10.18
C ASN A 73 18.25 -48.19 -8.85
N GLU A 74 18.76 -47.74 -7.69
CA GLU A 74 18.10 -47.99 -6.39
C GLU A 74 16.80 -47.18 -6.23
N TYR A 75 16.75 -45.93 -6.73
CA TYR A 75 15.53 -45.11 -6.65
C TYR A 75 14.40 -45.63 -7.56
N TYR A 76 14.76 -46.08 -8.78
CA TYR A 76 13.79 -46.70 -9.68
C TYR A 76 13.48 -48.16 -9.31
N SER A 77 14.42 -48.93 -8.72
CA SER A 77 14.12 -50.29 -8.25
C SER A 77 13.23 -50.28 -7.01
N ILE A 78 13.34 -49.28 -6.11
CA ILE A 78 12.42 -49.15 -4.97
C ILE A 78 11.00 -48.80 -5.45
N ILE A 79 10.87 -47.98 -6.49
CA ILE A 79 9.57 -47.64 -7.10
C ILE A 79 9.01 -48.83 -7.90
N PHE A 80 9.84 -49.57 -8.65
CA PHE A 80 9.42 -50.77 -9.40
C PHE A 80 9.15 -51.99 -8.50
N ASP A 81 9.86 -52.15 -7.38
CA ASP A 81 9.59 -53.21 -6.40
C ASP A 81 8.34 -52.89 -5.55
N MET A 82 8.02 -51.60 -5.37
CA MET A 82 6.71 -51.18 -4.84
C MET A 82 5.56 -51.54 -5.81
N GLU A 83 5.73 -51.35 -7.12
CA GLU A 83 4.74 -51.74 -8.14
C GLU A 83 4.54 -53.26 -8.24
N ARG A 84 5.58 -54.06 -7.94
CA ARG A 84 5.50 -55.53 -7.97
C ARG A 84 4.89 -56.14 -6.70
N SER A 85 5.01 -55.48 -5.54
CA SER A 85 4.31 -55.88 -4.31
C SER A 85 2.84 -55.45 -4.28
N SER A 86 2.41 -54.55 -5.18
CA SER A 86 1.00 -54.15 -5.33
C SER A 86 0.21 -54.97 -6.36
N MET A 87 0.78 -56.03 -6.96
CA MET A 87 0.00 -57.03 -7.68
C MET A 87 -0.58 -58.06 -6.70
N ILE A 88 -1.56 -57.63 -5.91
CA ILE A 88 -2.55 -58.53 -5.31
C ILE A 88 -3.88 -58.19 -5.98
N GLU A 89 -4.24 -59.08 -6.90
CA GLU A 89 -5.59 -59.54 -7.25
C GLU A 89 -6.75 -58.53 -7.22
N SER A 90 -7.30 -58.29 -8.42
CA SER A 90 -8.72 -58.02 -8.70
C SER A 90 -9.46 -57.05 -7.77
N SER A 91 -9.67 -55.83 -8.30
CA SER A 91 -10.98 -55.19 -8.41
C SER A 91 -12.11 -55.77 -7.53
N THR A 92 -12.38 -55.16 -6.36
CA THR A 92 -13.71 -54.74 -5.82
C THR A 92 -13.75 -54.50 -4.31
N ASP A 93 -12.75 -54.95 -3.53
CA ASP A 93 -13.01 -55.17 -2.08
C ASP A 93 -12.46 -54.13 -1.10
N LEU A 94 -11.83 -53.04 -1.57
CA LEU A 94 -11.20 -52.03 -0.68
C LEU A 94 -12.03 -50.76 -0.45
N VAL A 95 -13.26 -50.67 -0.95
CA VAL A 95 -14.00 -49.39 -1.06
C VAL A 95 -15.08 -49.16 0.02
N ASN A 96 -15.51 -50.14 0.82
CA ASN A 96 -16.84 -50.01 1.46
C ASN A 96 -16.95 -50.13 3.00
N ASP A 97 -15.88 -50.02 3.81
CA ASP A 97 -16.07 -50.17 5.27
C ASP A 97 -15.47 -49.04 6.15
N PRO A 98 -16.31 -48.18 6.78
CA PRO A 98 -15.90 -47.25 7.84
C PRO A 98 -15.27 -47.94 9.06
N VAL A 99 -15.49 -49.25 9.24
CA VAL A 99 -14.99 -50.05 10.38
C VAL A 99 -13.47 -50.22 10.35
N ASP A 100 -12.82 -50.15 9.19
CA ASP A 100 -11.36 -50.28 9.09
C ASP A 100 -10.61 -49.06 9.63
N PHE A 101 -11.25 -47.88 9.72
CA PHE A 101 -10.61 -46.72 10.35
C PHE A 101 -10.56 -46.88 11.87
N GLU A 102 -11.66 -47.32 12.49
CA GLU A 102 -11.73 -47.63 13.92
C GLU A 102 -10.75 -48.74 14.31
N ARG A 103 -10.68 -49.84 13.54
CA ARG A 103 -9.71 -50.91 13.80
C ARG A 103 -8.26 -50.46 13.70
N ASN A 104 -7.93 -49.60 12.73
CA ASN A 104 -6.57 -49.05 12.60
C ASN A 104 -6.23 -48.01 13.68
N LEU A 105 -7.22 -47.43 14.35
CA LEU A 105 -7.04 -46.49 15.47
C LEU A 105 -7.05 -47.19 16.85
N GLU A 106 -7.80 -48.29 17.01
CA GLU A 106 -7.80 -49.10 18.25
C GLU A 106 -6.50 -49.90 18.44
N HIS A 107 -5.73 -50.12 17.39
CA HIS A 107 -4.41 -50.77 17.45
C HIS A 107 -3.24 -49.83 17.78
N LEU A 108 -3.51 -48.57 18.12
CA LEU A 108 -2.47 -47.62 18.50
C LEU A 108 -1.91 -47.96 19.89
N ASN A 109 -0.65 -48.37 19.94
CA ASN A 109 0.07 -48.45 21.19
C ASN A 109 0.26 -47.03 21.76
N ASP A 110 0.12 -46.87 23.08
CA ASP A 110 0.26 -45.58 23.79
C ASP A 110 1.61 -44.86 23.51
N GLU A 111 2.63 -45.58 23.07
CA GLU A 111 3.94 -45.01 22.66
C GLU A 111 3.90 -44.26 21.32
N GLU A 112 3.10 -44.70 20.34
CA GLU A 112 2.99 -44.06 19.02
C GLU A 112 2.21 -42.74 19.12
N LEU A 113 1.16 -42.72 19.94
CA LEU A 113 0.38 -41.52 20.28
C LEU A 113 1.20 -40.46 21.05
N GLN A 114 2.26 -40.83 21.77
CA GLN A 114 3.11 -39.89 22.50
C GLN A 114 4.10 -39.11 21.60
N THR A 115 4.31 -39.55 20.36
CA THR A 115 5.27 -38.90 19.43
C THR A 115 4.69 -37.70 18.68
N LEU A 116 3.36 -37.60 18.62
CA LEU A 116 2.60 -36.55 17.95
C LEU A 116 2.51 -35.25 18.79
N PRO A 117 2.54 -34.05 18.17
CA PRO A 117 2.29 -32.80 18.87
C PRO A 117 0.92 -32.82 19.57
N ARG A 118 0.86 -32.32 20.82
CA ARG A 118 -0.36 -32.40 21.65
C ARG A 118 -1.56 -31.74 20.98
N GLU A 119 -1.40 -30.63 20.25
CA GLU A 119 -2.53 -30.00 19.55
C GLU A 119 -3.08 -30.89 18.43
N LEU A 120 -2.21 -31.60 17.71
CA LEU A 120 -2.58 -32.48 16.59
C LEU A 120 -3.29 -33.74 17.10
N LEU A 121 -2.83 -34.29 18.23
CA LEU A 121 -3.50 -35.37 18.93
C LEU A 121 -4.90 -34.97 19.43
N THR A 122 -5.01 -33.74 19.95
CA THR A 122 -6.27 -33.19 20.46
C THR A 122 -7.24 -32.93 19.31
N ALA A 123 -6.76 -32.36 18.21
CA ALA A 123 -7.54 -32.15 16.99
C ALA A 123 -8.01 -33.48 16.41
N ALA A 124 -7.12 -34.48 16.29
CA ALA A 124 -7.47 -35.81 15.80
C ALA A 124 -8.52 -36.50 16.69
N LYS A 125 -8.36 -36.43 18.02
CA LYS A 125 -9.34 -36.96 18.99
C LYS A 125 -10.70 -36.24 18.91
N ASN A 126 -10.70 -34.91 18.76
CA ASN A 126 -11.92 -34.14 18.60
C ASN A 126 -12.63 -34.50 17.29
N LEU A 127 -11.88 -34.58 16.18
CA LEU A 127 -12.40 -34.98 14.88
C LEU A 127 -12.97 -36.41 14.92
N LEU A 128 -12.27 -37.34 15.58
CA LEU A 128 -12.74 -38.71 15.80
C LEU A 128 -14.03 -38.72 16.63
N SER A 129 -14.10 -37.95 17.71
CA SER A 129 -15.30 -37.86 18.55
C SER A 129 -16.50 -37.27 17.80
N SER A 130 -16.26 -36.30 16.91
CA SER A 130 -17.29 -35.74 16.04
C SER A 130 -17.74 -36.73 14.97
N LEU A 131 -16.81 -37.46 14.35
CA LEU A 131 -17.11 -38.50 13.36
C LEU A 131 -17.89 -39.67 13.96
N LEU A 132 -17.52 -40.12 15.17
CA LEU A 132 -18.26 -41.12 15.94
C LEU A 132 -19.68 -40.67 16.25
N HIS A 133 -19.87 -39.40 16.62
CA HIS A 133 -21.19 -38.81 16.83
C HIS A 133 -22.05 -38.76 15.56
N ILE A 134 -21.44 -38.59 14.38
CA ILE A 134 -22.14 -38.56 13.09
C ILE A 134 -22.47 -39.99 12.61
N LYS A 135 -21.70 -41.01 13.01
CA LYS A 135 -21.89 -42.42 12.64
C LYS A 135 -23.19 -42.99 13.19
N ASP A 136 -23.62 -42.54 14.38
CA ASP A 136 -24.92 -42.91 14.96
C ASP A 136 -26.13 -42.36 14.18
N SER A 137 -25.91 -41.49 13.19
CA SER A 137 -26.99 -40.83 12.45
C SER A 137 -27.25 -41.31 11.01
N ASN A 138 -26.56 -42.36 10.51
CA ASN A 138 -26.70 -42.85 9.11
C ASN A 138 -26.43 -41.79 8.00
N ILE A 139 -25.93 -40.59 8.33
CA ILE A 139 -25.69 -39.49 7.38
C ILE A 139 -24.37 -39.68 6.58
N ILE A 140 -23.47 -40.54 7.06
CA ILE A 140 -22.08 -40.65 6.55
C ILE A 140 -21.99 -41.27 5.14
N GLU A 141 -22.94 -42.13 4.74
CA GLU A 141 -22.82 -42.88 3.49
C GLU A 141 -23.14 -42.03 2.24
N GLU A 142 -23.82 -40.89 2.39
CA GLU A 142 -24.24 -40.05 1.25
C GLU A 142 -23.43 -38.73 1.12
N ASP A 143 -22.67 -38.32 2.14
CA ASP A 143 -21.93 -37.06 2.14
C ASP A 143 -20.50 -37.22 1.60
N GLU A 144 -20.36 -36.94 0.30
CA GLU A 144 -19.11 -37.02 -0.45
C GLU A 144 -18.01 -36.09 0.09
N ALA A 145 -18.38 -34.97 0.72
CA ALA A 145 -17.45 -34.01 1.32
C ALA A 145 -16.80 -34.60 2.56
N LEU A 146 -17.63 -35.22 3.40
CA LEU A 146 -17.19 -35.91 4.60
C LEU A 146 -16.29 -37.10 4.24
N LEU A 147 -16.63 -37.86 3.20
CA LEU A 147 -15.84 -38.98 2.70
C LEU A 147 -14.46 -38.53 2.17
N GLN A 148 -14.38 -37.42 1.44
CA GLN A 148 -13.09 -36.85 1.03
C GLN A 148 -12.25 -36.36 2.22
N LEU A 149 -12.88 -35.71 3.21
CA LEU A 149 -12.20 -35.28 4.42
C LEU A 149 -11.62 -36.47 5.19
N ILE A 150 -12.40 -37.55 5.35
CA ILE A 150 -11.97 -38.81 5.98
C ILE A 150 -10.80 -39.42 5.20
N LYS A 151 -10.85 -39.48 3.86
CA LYS A 151 -9.73 -39.97 3.02
C LYS A 151 -8.46 -39.14 3.24
N ARG A 152 -8.58 -37.81 3.31
CA ARG A 152 -7.44 -36.90 3.54
C ARG A 152 -6.85 -37.08 4.93
N ILE A 153 -7.70 -37.25 5.95
CA ILE A 153 -7.28 -37.55 7.32
C ILE A 153 -6.58 -38.92 7.38
N LYS A 154 -7.12 -39.95 6.74
CA LYS A 154 -6.51 -41.29 6.63
C LYS A 154 -5.14 -41.23 5.95
N PHE A 155 -5.02 -40.47 4.86
CA PHE A 155 -3.75 -40.30 4.16
C PHE A 155 -2.71 -39.60 5.03
N VAL A 156 -3.08 -38.48 5.67
CA VAL A 156 -2.20 -37.75 6.59
C VAL A 156 -1.80 -38.64 7.76
N TRP A 157 -2.75 -39.40 8.32
CA TRP A 157 -2.50 -40.35 9.39
C TRP A 157 -1.51 -41.43 8.98
N ASN A 158 -1.76 -42.12 7.86
CA ASN A 158 -0.86 -43.16 7.35
C ASN A 158 0.53 -42.60 7.03
N THR A 159 0.63 -41.35 6.56
CA THR A 159 1.90 -40.67 6.32
C THR A 159 2.65 -40.39 7.62
N ILE A 160 1.92 -39.99 8.68
CA ILE A 160 2.47 -39.80 10.03
C ILE A 160 2.91 -41.13 10.65
N SER A 161 2.11 -42.18 10.50
CA SER A 161 2.34 -43.49 11.11
C SER A 161 3.43 -44.31 10.40
N SER A 162 3.59 -44.16 9.08
CA SER A 162 4.55 -44.94 8.29
C SER A 162 5.97 -44.37 8.26
N GLN A 163 6.16 -43.10 8.64
CA GLN A 163 7.49 -42.49 8.70
C GLN A 163 7.92 -42.36 10.16
N SER A 164 9.11 -42.90 10.49
CA SER A 164 9.87 -42.42 11.64
C SER A 164 10.03 -40.90 11.46
N PHE A 165 9.22 -40.11 12.16
CA PHE A 165 9.07 -38.68 11.95
C PHE A 165 10.41 -37.99 12.26
N ASN A 166 11.28 -37.88 11.27
CA ASN A 166 12.55 -37.19 11.42
C ASN A 166 12.21 -35.70 11.44
N ARG A 167 11.99 -35.14 12.63
CA ARG A 167 11.65 -33.73 12.88
C ARG A 167 12.60 -32.74 12.18
N ASN A 168 13.74 -33.22 11.68
CA ASN A 168 14.75 -32.45 10.96
C ASN A 168 14.55 -32.36 9.44
N LYS A 169 13.55 -33.05 8.83
CA LYS A 169 13.30 -33.00 7.38
C LYS A 169 12.00 -32.24 7.08
N PRO A 170 12.05 -31.06 6.44
CA PRO A 170 10.85 -30.31 6.09
C PRO A 170 10.01 -31.04 5.05
N ILE A 171 8.68 -30.99 5.20
CA ILE A 171 7.70 -31.51 4.24
C ILE A 171 7.03 -30.32 3.57
N PHE A 172 6.92 -30.35 2.25
CA PHE A 172 6.19 -29.36 1.48
C PHE A 172 4.71 -29.75 1.42
N LEU A 173 3.84 -28.86 1.87
CA LEU A 173 2.38 -29.05 1.84
C LEU A 173 1.78 -28.12 0.79
N PHE A 174 0.96 -28.67 -0.09
CA PHE A 174 0.14 -27.86 -0.97
C PHE A 174 -0.93 -27.15 -0.15
N ARG A 175 -1.09 -25.84 -0.36
CA ARG A 175 -2.07 -25.02 0.34
C ARG A 175 -3.21 -24.66 -0.61
N ASP A 176 -4.41 -25.05 -0.23
CA ASP A 176 -5.61 -24.78 -1.01
C ASP A 176 -5.87 -23.27 -1.13
N ALA A 177 -5.81 -22.77 -2.37
CA ALA A 177 -6.23 -21.42 -2.77
C ALA A 177 -7.76 -21.29 -2.80
N ALA A 178 -8.29 -20.09 -3.03
CA ALA A 178 -9.72 -19.80 -2.94
C ALA A 178 -10.60 -20.75 -3.78
N VAL A 179 -10.28 -20.92 -5.06
CA VAL A 179 -11.01 -21.81 -5.98
C VAL A 179 -10.89 -23.26 -5.54
N THR A 180 -9.67 -23.76 -5.30
CA THR A 180 -9.44 -25.15 -4.88
C THR A 180 -10.18 -25.48 -3.59
N ARG A 181 -10.19 -24.55 -2.63
CA ARG A 181 -10.91 -24.71 -1.37
C ARG A 181 -12.42 -24.73 -1.58
N ALA A 182 -12.95 -23.81 -2.38
CA ALA A 182 -14.39 -23.77 -2.67
C ALA A 182 -14.87 -25.06 -3.35
N VAL A 183 -14.11 -25.57 -4.33
CA VAL A 183 -14.39 -26.85 -4.99
C VAL A 183 -14.38 -28.01 -3.99
N LYS A 184 -13.31 -28.13 -3.19
CA LYS A 184 -13.16 -29.19 -2.16
C LYS A 184 -14.19 -29.10 -1.03
N LEU A 185 -14.88 -27.98 -0.86
CA LEU A 185 -15.90 -27.78 0.18
C LEU A 185 -17.33 -27.69 -0.39
N GLY A 186 -17.50 -27.77 -1.72
CA GLY A 186 -18.82 -27.59 -2.34
C GLY A 186 -19.41 -26.19 -2.11
N GLN A 187 -18.57 -25.17 -1.92
CA GLN A 187 -19.01 -23.81 -1.58
C GLN A 187 -19.11 -22.92 -2.81
N PRO A 188 -20.08 -21.99 -2.85
CA PRO A 188 -20.11 -20.99 -3.90
C PRO A 188 -18.90 -20.05 -3.79
N ILE A 189 -18.36 -19.63 -4.93
CA ILE A 189 -17.27 -18.66 -5.03
C ILE A 189 -17.68 -17.50 -5.94
N LEU A 190 -17.33 -16.28 -5.54
CA LEU A 190 -17.48 -15.07 -6.34
C LEU A 190 -16.10 -14.60 -6.82
N ILE A 191 -15.94 -14.42 -8.12
CA ILE A 191 -14.75 -13.82 -8.73
C ILE A 191 -15.13 -12.42 -9.22
N GLU A 192 -14.58 -11.39 -8.57
CA GLU A 192 -14.82 -10.00 -8.98
C GLU A 192 -13.93 -9.58 -10.14
N ASP A 193 -14.42 -8.62 -10.94
CA ASP A 193 -13.66 -8.02 -12.06
C ASP A 193 -13.07 -9.07 -13.03
N PHE A 194 -13.87 -10.09 -13.39
CA PHE A 194 -13.42 -11.22 -14.21
C PHE A 194 -12.89 -10.81 -15.59
N ASP A 195 -13.31 -9.65 -16.11
CA ASP A 195 -12.84 -9.07 -17.37
C ASP A 195 -11.44 -8.43 -17.30
N LEU A 196 -10.91 -8.22 -16.09
CA LEU A 196 -9.55 -7.71 -15.87
C LEU A 196 -8.51 -8.83 -15.72
N ALA A 197 -8.95 -10.07 -15.52
CA ALA A 197 -8.07 -11.21 -15.35
C ALA A 197 -7.29 -11.53 -16.64
N ASN A 198 -6.06 -12.02 -16.51
CA ASN A 198 -5.30 -12.47 -17.67
C ASN A 198 -5.97 -13.72 -18.30
N GLN A 199 -5.78 -13.87 -19.61
CA GLN A 199 -6.40 -14.98 -20.34
C GLN A 199 -5.93 -16.36 -19.82
N ALA A 200 -4.67 -16.48 -19.41
CA ALA A 200 -4.14 -17.72 -18.87
C ALA A 200 -4.84 -18.18 -17.57
N ALA A 201 -5.24 -17.26 -16.69
CA ALA A 201 -5.97 -17.62 -15.47
C ALA A 201 -7.43 -17.98 -15.78
N THR A 202 -8.09 -17.24 -16.68
CA THR A 202 -9.48 -17.55 -17.06
C THR A 202 -9.58 -18.87 -17.82
N GLU A 203 -8.58 -19.21 -18.63
CA GLU A 203 -8.52 -20.50 -19.33
C GLU A 203 -8.38 -21.70 -18.40
N ARG A 204 -7.68 -21.56 -17.26
CA ARG A 204 -7.59 -22.63 -16.25
C ARG A 204 -8.93 -22.94 -15.57
N LEU A 205 -9.87 -22.00 -15.59
CA LEU A 205 -11.21 -22.19 -15.05
C LEU A 205 -12.17 -22.83 -16.05
N ASN A 206 -11.78 -22.96 -17.33
CA ASN A 206 -12.66 -23.48 -18.36
C ASN A 206 -13.21 -24.88 -18.01
N SER A 207 -12.37 -25.78 -17.51
CA SER A 207 -12.76 -27.13 -17.12
C SER A 207 -13.80 -27.16 -15.98
N LEU A 208 -13.78 -26.16 -15.08
CA LEU A 208 -14.78 -25.99 -14.03
C LEU A 208 -16.12 -25.47 -14.55
N LEU A 209 -16.11 -24.81 -15.72
CA LEU A 209 -17.27 -24.17 -16.34
C LEU A 209 -17.93 -25.06 -17.41
N GLU A 210 -17.46 -26.28 -17.59
CA GLU A 210 -18.06 -27.24 -18.53
C GLU A 210 -19.33 -27.88 -17.96
N PRO A 211 -20.25 -28.37 -18.81
CA PRO A 211 -21.47 -29.03 -18.35
C PRO A 211 -21.19 -30.21 -17.41
N THR A 212 -20.07 -30.89 -17.66
CA THR A 212 -19.47 -31.88 -16.77
C THR A 212 -18.20 -31.28 -16.18
N PRO A 213 -18.29 -30.58 -15.04
CA PRO A 213 -17.18 -29.81 -14.52
C PRO A 213 -16.08 -30.77 -14.04
N SER A 214 -14.83 -30.41 -14.32
CA SER A 214 -13.65 -31.15 -13.88
C SER A 214 -12.61 -30.18 -13.34
N PHE A 215 -11.90 -30.60 -12.30
CA PHE A 215 -10.87 -29.78 -11.68
C PHE A 215 -9.65 -30.61 -11.35
N SER A 216 -8.55 -30.33 -12.04
CA SER A 216 -7.27 -30.98 -11.81
C SER A 216 -6.27 -30.00 -11.20
N VAL A 217 -5.66 -30.37 -10.08
CA VAL A 217 -4.54 -29.64 -9.47
C VAL A 217 -3.31 -30.54 -9.56
N THR A 218 -2.42 -30.21 -10.49
CA THR A 218 -1.19 -30.98 -10.73
C THR A 218 -0.05 -30.58 -9.79
N GLU A 219 -0.15 -29.40 -9.20
CA GLU A 219 0.82 -28.80 -8.30
C GLU A 219 0.74 -29.36 -6.87
N ASP A 220 -0.34 -30.08 -6.54
CA ASP A 220 -0.52 -30.73 -5.25
C ASP A 220 0.27 -32.03 -5.19
N ILE A 221 1.55 -31.93 -4.84
CA ILE A 221 2.44 -33.08 -4.63
C ILE A 221 2.05 -33.96 -3.43
N THR A 222 1.06 -33.54 -2.64
CA THR A 222 0.59 -34.29 -1.46
C THR A 222 -0.55 -35.25 -1.78
N CYS A 223 -1.20 -35.10 -2.93
CA CYS A 223 -2.27 -35.98 -3.37
C CYS A 223 -1.76 -36.91 -4.50
N THR A 224 -2.05 -38.21 -4.38
CA THR A 224 -1.74 -39.18 -5.45
C THR A 224 -2.66 -39.02 -6.67
N ASN A 225 -3.84 -38.43 -6.47
CA ASN A 225 -4.80 -38.14 -7.53
C ASN A 225 -4.84 -36.63 -7.78
N THR A 226 -4.54 -36.22 -9.01
CA THR A 226 -4.55 -34.80 -9.41
C THR A 226 -5.96 -34.28 -9.62
N ASN A 227 -6.92 -35.15 -9.90
CA ASN A 227 -8.32 -34.77 -10.07
C ASN A 227 -9.02 -34.68 -8.72
N ILE A 228 -9.65 -33.53 -8.48
CA ILE A 228 -10.42 -33.24 -7.28
C ILE A 228 -11.90 -33.40 -7.65
N ASP A 229 -12.61 -34.26 -6.91
CA ASP A 229 -14.06 -34.37 -7.07
C ASP A 229 -14.74 -33.06 -6.66
N ILE A 230 -15.67 -32.61 -7.49
CA ILE A 230 -16.41 -31.37 -7.28
C ILE A 230 -17.67 -31.71 -6.51
N LEU A 231 -17.74 -31.26 -5.27
CA LEU A 231 -18.84 -31.59 -4.39
C LEU A 231 -20.15 -30.91 -4.82
N PRO A 232 -21.30 -31.56 -4.56
CA PRO A 232 -22.61 -30.94 -4.76
C PRO A 232 -22.71 -29.61 -4.00
N GLY A 233 -23.18 -28.55 -4.67
CA GLY A 233 -23.33 -27.21 -4.09
C GLY A 233 -22.29 -26.18 -4.55
N PHE A 234 -21.17 -26.63 -5.14
CA PHE A 234 -20.20 -25.71 -5.75
C PHE A 234 -20.87 -24.91 -6.89
N GLN A 235 -20.75 -23.58 -6.83
CA GLN A 235 -21.21 -22.67 -7.88
C GLN A 235 -20.19 -21.55 -8.06
N LEU A 236 -19.91 -21.20 -9.31
CA LEU A 236 -19.00 -20.11 -9.64
C LEU A 236 -19.81 -18.91 -10.14
N PHE A 237 -19.74 -17.82 -9.36
CA PHE A 237 -20.25 -16.51 -9.72
C PHE A 237 -19.08 -15.63 -10.18
N ALA A 238 -19.32 -14.80 -11.20
CA ALA A 238 -18.33 -13.85 -11.67
C ALA A 238 -19.01 -12.50 -11.93
N THR A 239 -18.37 -11.40 -11.54
CA THR A 239 -18.85 -10.04 -11.86
C THR A 239 -17.95 -9.40 -12.90
N VAL A 240 -18.59 -8.58 -13.73
CA VAL A 240 -17.96 -7.88 -14.86
C VAL A 240 -18.53 -6.47 -14.89
N HIS A 241 -17.67 -5.47 -15.03
CA HIS A 241 -18.10 -4.09 -15.04
C HIS A 241 -18.24 -3.56 -16.47
N HIS A 242 -19.45 -3.13 -16.82
CA HIS A 242 -19.75 -2.48 -18.09
C HIS A 242 -19.61 -0.97 -17.94
N GLY A 243 -18.60 -0.35 -18.58
CA GLY A 243 -18.35 1.09 -18.45
C GLY A 243 -19.39 1.97 -19.17
N SER A 244 -19.93 1.46 -20.28
CA SER A 244 -21.02 2.07 -21.05
C SER A 244 -21.69 0.99 -21.90
N GLU A 245 -22.97 1.13 -22.25
CA GLU A 245 -23.70 0.12 -23.02
C GLU A 245 -23.00 -0.33 -24.32
N SER A 246 -22.15 0.51 -24.89
CA SER A 246 -21.41 0.29 -26.14
C SER A 246 -20.01 -0.30 -25.98
N GLU A 247 -19.45 -0.38 -24.77
CA GLU A 247 -18.11 -0.98 -24.57
C GLU A 247 -18.20 -2.50 -24.62
N PRO A 248 -17.43 -3.19 -25.48
CA PRO A 248 -17.46 -4.64 -25.52
C PRO A 248 -16.85 -5.23 -24.25
N ILE A 249 -17.55 -6.21 -23.66
CA ILE A 249 -17.04 -7.01 -22.54
C ILE A 249 -15.74 -7.69 -22.97
N LYS A 250 -14.66 -7.50 -22.21
CA LYS A 250 -13.32 -8.03 -22.49
C LYS A 250 -13.16 -9.50 -22.10
N ILE A 251 -14.18 -10.31 -22.37
CA ILE A 251 -14.18 -11.76 -22.12
C ILE A 251 -14.44 -12.47 -23.43
N SER A 252 -13.69 -13.55 -23.68
CA SER A 252 -13.84 -14.33 -24.91
C SER A 252 -15.29 -14.83 -25.06
N PRO A 253 -15.86 -14.86 -26.28
CA PRO A 253 -17.20 -15.40 -26.52
C PRO A 253 -17.37 -16.85 -26.01
N ALA A 254 -16.31 -17.66 -26.07
CA ALA A 254 -16.32 -19.05 -25.62
C ALA A 254 -16.41 -19.18 -24.09
N THR A 255 -15.75 -18.29 -23.33
CA THR A 255 -15.89 -18.26 -21.88
C THR A 255 -17.26 -17.72 -21.50
N ARG A 256 -17.74 -16.66 -22.18
CA ARG A 256 -19.07 -16.08 -21.95
C ARG A 256 -20.20 -17.09 -22.15
N SER A 257 -20.11 -17.96 -23.15
CA SER A 257 -21.14 -18.98 -23.41
C SER A 257 -21.25 -20.06 -22.32
N ARG A 258 -20.25 -20.16 -21.44
CA ARG A 258 -20.26 -21.10 -20.29
C ARG A 258 -20.89 -20.49 -19.05
N PHE A 259 -21.11 -19.17 -19.04
CA PHE A 259 -21.80 -18.48 -17.96
C PHE A 259 -23.26 -18.23 -18.32
N THR A 260 -24.11 -18.22 -17.29
CA THR A 260 -25.42 -17.57 -17.40
C THR A 260 -25.23 -16.09 -17.12
N GLU A 261 -25.32 -15.26 -18.16
CA GLU A 261 -25.15 -13.81 -18.03
C GLU A 261 -26.41 -13.19 -17.43
N ILE A 262 -26.28 -12.63 -16.23
CA ILE A 262 -27.34 -11.87 -15.56
C ILE A 262 -26.92 -10.40 -15.60
N ARG A 263 -27.65 -9.60 -16.36
CA ARG A 263 -27.47 -8.15 -16.35
C ARG A 263 -28.20 -7.58 -15.14
N VAL A 264 -27.45 -6.99 -14.22
CA VAL A 264 -27.99 -6.29 -13.06
C VAL A 264 -28.18 -4.83 -13.44
N GLU A 265 -29.41 -4.33 -13.30
CA GLU A 265 -29.69 -2.91 -13.44
C GLU A 265 -29.18 -2.16 -12.19
N GLY A 266 -28.60 -0.98 -12.39
CA GLY A 266 -28.25 -0.13 -11.25
C GLY A 266 -29.51 0.36 -10.54
N TYR A 267 -29.38 0.69 -9.26
CA TYR A 267 -30.47 1.32 -8.50
C TYR A 267 -31.02 2.52 -9.26
N ASP A 268 -32.35 2.61 -9.32
CA ASP A 268 -32.96 3.86 -9.75
C ASP A 268 -32.73 4.96 -8.70
N ASP A 269 -32.99 6.22 -9.10
CA ASP A 269 -32.76 7.35 -8.22
C ASP A 269 -33.63 7.32 -6.94
N ASN A 270 -34.81 6.69 -6.99
CA ASN A 270 -35.71 6.58 -5.85
C ASN A 270 -35.24 5.48 -4.89
N GLU A 271 -34.85 4.32 -5.39
CA GLU A 271 -34.29 3.22 -4.61
C GLU A 271 -33.02 3.67 -3.90
N ALA A 272 -32.11 4.34 -4.62
CA ALA A 272 -30.89 4.88 -4.02
C ALA A 272 -31.19 5.91 -2.91
N LYS A 273 -32.21 6.76 -3.11
CA LYS A 273 -32.68 7.71 -2.10
C LYS A 273 -33.24 7.00 -0.87
N GLU A 274 -34.02 5.93 -1.04
CA GLU A 274 -34.55 5.13 0.07
C GLU A 274 -33.44 4.46 0.89
N VAL A 275 -32.43 3.90 0.21
CA VAL A 275 -31.24 3.32 0.87
C VAL A 275 -30.50 4.39 1.69
N LEU A 276 -30.29 5.58 1.13
CA LEU A 276 -29.65 6.70 1.84
C LEU A 276 -30.46 7.15 3.06
N LEU A 277 -31.79 7.21 2.94
CA LEU A 277 -32.68 7.61 4.03
C LEU A 277 -32.62 6.62 5.19
N GLU A 278 -32.72 5.33 4.91
CA GLU A 278 -32.64 4.30 5.95
C GLU A 278 -31.27 4.29 6.64
N GLU A 279 -30.19 4.52 5.89
CA GLU A 279 -28.86 4.58 6.48
C GLU A 279 -28.61 5.84 7.31
N LEU A 280 -29.18 6.98 6.89
CA LEU A 280 -29.21 8.20 7.69
C LEU A 280 -29.96 7.96 9.01
N LYS A 281 -31.16 7.38 8.99
CA LYS A 281 -31.94 7.05 10.20
C LYS A 281 -31.21 6.07 11.12
N ARG A 282 -30.45 5.14 10.55
CA ARG A 282 -29.71 4.13 11.31
C ARG A 282 -28.49 4.72 12.03
N ARG A 283 -27.78 5.65 11.37
CA ARG A 283 -26.51 6.21 11.87
C ARG A 283 -26.66 7.51 12.65
N LEU A 284 -27.69 8.32 12.34
CA LEU A 284 -28.10 9.48 13.13
C LEU A 284 -28.91 9.01 14.35
N SER A 285 -28.85 9.74 15.46
CA SER A 285 -29.49 9.28 16.69
C SER A 285 -31.03 9.31 16.58
N ILE A 286 -31.75 8.48 17.34
CA ILE A 286 -33.22 8.27 17.25
C ILE A 286 -34.08 9.56 17.32
N ASN A 287 -33.56 10.66 17.87
CA ASN A 287 -34.24 11.97 17.91
C ASN A 287 -34.10 12.80 16.63
N GLU A 288 -33.31 12.35 15.66
CA GLU A 288 -32.95 13.07 14.42
C GLU A 288 -33.68 12.54 13.19
N ASN A 289 -34.70 11.68 13.32
CA ASN A 289 -35.41 11.09 12.16
C ASN A 289 -36.00 12.14 11.20
N VAL A 290 -36.54 13.24 11.73
CA VAL A 290 -37.04 14.38 10.92
C VAL A 290 -35.88 15.10 10.21
N GLU A 291 -34.71 15.16 10.85
CA GLU A 291 -33.51 15.75 10.27
C GLU A 291 -32.90 14.83 9.20
N ALA A 292 -32.95 13.51 9.38
CA ALA A 292 -32.53 12.52 8.40
C ALA A 292 -33.33 12.65 7.10
N GLU A 293 -34.66 12.77 7.18
CA GLU A 293 -35.51 13.04 6.01
C GLU A 293 -35.14 14.35 5.32
N ASN A 294 -34.94 15.42 6.08
CA ASN A 294 -34.54 16.72 5.53
C ASN A 294 -33.16 16.68 4.86
N ILE A 295 -32.18 16.01 5.46
CA ILE A 295 -30.85 15.83 4.86
C ILE A 295 -30.95 14.99 3.60
N CYS A 296 -31.73 13.91 3.61
CA CYS A 296 -31.91 13.07 2.45
C CYS A 296 -32.51 13.86 1.27
N GLU A 297 -33.51 14.71 1.52
CA GLU A 297 -34.06 15.62 0.51
C GLU A 297 -33.04 16.63 -0.02
N LYS A 298 -32.17 17.15 0.86
CA LYS A 298 -31.05 18.02 0.44
C LYS A 298 -30.04 17.26 -0.42
N LEU A 299 -29.69 16.03 -0.08
CA LEU A 299 -28.76 15.23 -0.88
C LEU A 299 -29.36 14.86 -2.25
N ASP A 300 -30.66 14.57 -2.30
CA ASP A 300 -31.38 14.31 -3.55
C ASP A 300 -31.43 15.57 -4.44
N SER A 301 -31.67 16.75 -3.85
CA SER A 301 -31.62 18.00 -4.61
C SER A 301 -30.20 18.35 -5.10
N LEU A 302 -29.16 17.94 -4.37
CA LEU A 302 -27.77 18.05 -4.83
C LEU A 302 -27.53 17.16 -6.04
N LYS A 303 -27.98 15.89 -6.00
CA LYS A 303 -27.85 14.96 -7.12
C LYS A 303 -28.50 15.50 -8.39
N LYS A 304 -29.72 16.06 -8.27
CA LYS A 304 -30.41 16.73 -9.38
C LYS A 304 -29.60 17.92 -9.93
N THR A 305 -29.06 18.74 -9.04
CA THR A 305 -28.20 19.88 -9.43
C THR A 305 -26.92 19.42 -10.15
N LEU A 306 -26.32 18.32 -9.71
CA LEU A 306 -25.14 17.72 -10.34
C LEU A 306 -25.45 17.12 -11.72
N ALA A 307 -26.61 16.48 -11.88
CA ALA A 307 -27.07 15.96 -13.16
C ALA A 307 -27.39 17.05 -14.19
N GLU A 308 -27.70 18.27 -13.72
CA GLU A 308 -27.95 19.45 -14.55
C GLU A 308 -26.71 20.37 -14.69
N ALA A 309 -25.55 19.97 -14.14
CA ALA A 309 -24.35 20.80 -14.16
C ALA A 309 -23.91 21.15 -15.59
N SER A 310 -23.32 22.32 -15.80
CA SER A 310 -22.84 22.71 -17.14
C SER A 310 -21.71 21.81 -17.66
N ASP A 311 -20.89 21.26 -16.76
CA ASP A 311 -19.77 20.38 -17.08
C ASP A 311 -20.27 18.97 -17.46
N ILE A 312 -19.86 18.48 -18.63
CA ILE A 312 -20.25 17.17 -19.16
C ILE A 312 -19.61 16.04 -18.33
N THR A 313 -18.39 16.25 -17.83
CA THR A 313 -17.66 15.23 -17.05
C THR A 313 -18.36 14.99 -15.72
N VAL A 314 -18.75 16.06 -15.03
CA VAL A 314 -19.52 16.02 -13.79
C VAL A 314 -20.89 15.36 -14.02
N ARG A 315 -21.59 15.73 -15.10
CA ARG A 315 -22.88 15.11 -15.43
C ARG A 315 -22.79 13.62 -15.67
N HIS A 316 -21.73 13.16 -16.32
CA HIS A 316 -21.52 11.73 -16.55
C HIS A 316 -21.11 11.00 -15.27
N GLU A 317 -20.29 11.61 -14.41
CA GLU A 317 -19.85 11.01 -13.15
C GLU A 317 -21.00 10.88 -12.14
N TYR A 318 -21.93 11.84 -12.14
CA TYR A 318 -23.07 11.92 -11.20
C TYR A 318 -24.42 11.70 -11.89
N SER A 319 -24.44 11.03 -13.04
CA SER A 319 -25.68 10.65 -13.72
C SER A 319 -26.53 9.70 -12.86
N HIS A 320 -25.84 8.82 -12.13
CA HIS A 320 -26.41 7.88 -11.17
C HIS A 320 -25.91 8.17 -9.75
N TYR A 321 -26.60 7.63 -8.75
CA TYR A 321 -26.15 7.68 -7.37
C TYR A 321 -24.88 6.83 -7.15
N ASP A 322 -23.76 7.48 -6.85
CA ASP A 322 -22.60 6.81 -6.25
C ASP A 322 -22.83 6.65 -4.75
N LEU A 323 -23.57 5.61 -4.37
CA LEU A 323 -23.90 5.33 -2.96
C LEU A 323 -22.66 5.29 -2.08
N THR A 324 -21.51 4.86 -2.58
CA THR A 324 -20.26 4.86 -1.81
C THR A 324 -19.89 6.27 -1.36
N ARG A 325 -19.90 7.25 -2.26
CA ARG A 325 -19.55 8.65 -1.89
C ARG A 325 -20.60 9.30 -1.01
N PHE A 326 -21.89 9.05 -1.27
CA PHE A 326 -22.96 9.60 -0.45
C PHE A 326 -22.97 9.01 0.96
N LEU A 327 -22.69 7.71 1.12
CA LEU A 327 -22.57 7.07 2.43
C LEU A 327 -21.40 7.62 3.24
N ARG A 328 -20.30 8.05 2.61
CA ARG A 328 -19.21 8.77 3.31
C ARG A 328 -19.65 10.12 3.86
N VAL A 329 -20.57 10.80 3.17
CA VAL A 329 -21.20 12.01 3.70
C VAL A 329 -22.00 11.66 4.96
N VAL A 330 -22.79 10.58 4.92
CA VAL A 330 -23.53 10.09 6.10
C VAL A 330 -22.59 9.77 7.26
N ASP A 331 -21.46 9.10 6.99
CA ASP A 331 -20.43 8.82 8.00
C ASP A 331 -19.90 10.08 8.66
N CYS A 332 -19.55 11.09 7.86
CA CYS A 332 -19.10 12.37 8.37
C CYS A 332 -20.16 13.06 9.24
N LEU A 333 -21.45 12.95 8.89
CA LEU A 333 -22.54 13.55 9.68
C LEU A 333 -22.73 12.86 11.03
N SER A 334 -22.63 11.52 11.05
CA SER A 334 -22.77 10.70 12.26
C SER A 334 -21.64 10.92 13.28
N SER A 335 -20.51 11.47 12.84
CA SER A 335 -19.37 11.73 13.71
C SER A 335 -19.67 12.82 14.74
N SER A 336 -19.39 12.55 16.02
CA SER A 336 -19.62 13.48 17.14
C SER A 336 -18.54 14.57 17.21
N THR A 337 -18.40 15.39 16.16
CA THR A 337 -17.43 16.49 16.12
C THR A 337 -18.05 17.78 16.67
N THR A 338 -17.66 18.09 17.91
CA THR A 338 -18.27 19.06 18.85
C THR A 338 -18.16 20.55 18.47
N GLY A 339 -17.78 20.89 17.23
CA GLY A 339 -17.55 22.28 16.81
C GLY A 339 -18.45 22.82 15.70
N LEU A 340 -19.20 21.96 15.00
CA LEU A 340 -20.01 22.33 13.84
C LEU A 340 -21.45 21.81 13.98
N ASP A 341 -22.40 22.62 13.51
CA ASP A 341 -23.79 22.23 13.34
C ASP A 341 -23.97 21.19 12.21
N LEU A 342 -25.11 20.51 12.17
CA LEU A 342 -25.38 19.45 11.21
C LEU A 342 -25.32 19.93 9.75
N ASN A 343 -25.82 21.13 9.46
CA ASN A 343 -25.76 21.71 8.12
C ASN A 343 -24.32 22.08 7.73
N GLN A 344 -23.52 22.60 8.65
CA GLN A 344 -22.11 22.90 8.45
C GLN A 344 -21.32 21.62 8.14
N ARG A 345 -21.57 20.53 8.88
CA ARG A 345 -20.95 19.22 8.57
C ARG A 345 -21.36 18.74 7.19
N LEU A 346 -22.63 18.88 6.82
CA LEU A 346 -23.12 18.52 5.47
C LEU A 346 -22.37 19.30 4.38
N LEU A 347 -22.20 20.61 4.53
CA LEU A 347 -21.48 21.44 3.55
C LEU A 347 -20.02 21.03 3.40
N VAL A 348 -19.33 20.76 4.52
CA VAL A 348 -17.93 20.35 4.51
C VAL A 348 -17.76 18.96 3.90
N ALA A 349 -18.62 18.01 4.27
CA ALA A 349 -18.63 16.66 3.72
C ALA A 349 -18.89 16.66 2.21
N VAL A 350 -19.91 17.41 1.75
CA VAL A 350 -20.21 17.55 0.32
C VAL A 350 -19.05 18.22 -0.43
N ARG A 351 -18.43 19.26 0.15
CA ARG A 351 -17.26 19.93 -0.45
C ARG A 351 -16.12 18.97 -0.73
N PHE A 352 -15.83 18.05 0.19
CA PHE A 352 -14.63 17.21 0.13
C PHE A 352 -14.85 15.80 -0.43
N PHE A 353 -16.05 15.23 -0.33
CA PHE A 353 -16.33 13.89 -0.87
C PHE A 353 -17.00 13.89 -2.25
N LEU A 354 -17.77 14.93 -2.58
CA LEU A 354 -18.51 15.01 -3.85
C LEU A 354 -17.98 16.10 -4.77
N LEU A 355 -17.70 17.28 -4.23
CA LEU A 355 -17.33 18.45 -5.03
C LEU A 355 -15.82 18.71 -5.06
N ASP A 356 -15.00 17.81 -4.52
CA ASP A 356 -13.54 18.01 -4.53
C ASP A 356 -12.96 17.72 -5.91
N GLY A 357 -12.15 18.65 -6.41
CA GLY A 357 -11.65 18.62 -7.80
C GLY A 357 -12.66 19.09 -8.85
N VAL A 358 -13.92 19.40 -8.48
CA VAL A 358 -14.92 19.95 -9.41
C VAL A 358 -14.70 21.46 -9.56
N THR A 359 -14.32 21.90 -10.77
CA THR A 359 -13.97 23.30 -11.08
C THR A 359 -15.13 24.27 -10.80
N SER A 360 -16.36 23.87 -11.13
CA SER A 360 -17.61 24.62 -10.89
C SER A 360 -18.28 24.28 -9.55
N GLY A 361 -17.58 23.60 -8.63
CA GLY A 361 -18.17 23.09 -7.39
C GLY A 361 -18.83 24.17 -6.52
N LYS A 362 -18.26 25.40 -6.50
CA LYS A 362 -18.86 26.53 -5.78
C LYS A 362 -20.20 26.96 -6.38
N ASP A 363 -20.31 27.01 -7.69
CA ASP A 363 -21.53 27.43 -8.38
C ASP A 363 -22.62 26.38 -8.25
N ILE A 364 -22.24 25.10 -8.32
CA ILE A 364 -23.13 23.95 -8.04
C ILE A 364 -23.65 24.04 -6.61
N ALA A 365 -22.78 24.25 -5.62
CA ALA A 365 -23.19 24.38 -4.22
C ALA A 365 -24.12 25.60 -4.00
N ASN A 366 -23.85 26.74 -4.65
CA ASN A 366 -24.72 27.91 -4.58
C ASN A 366 -26.09 27.67 -5.22
N SER A 367 -26.15 26.95 -6.34
CA SER A 367 -27.42 26.55 -6.97
C SER A 367 -28.19 25.58 -6.09
N TRP A 368 -27.49 24.59 -5.54
CA TRP A 368 -28.04 23.59 -4.64
C TRP A 368 -28.73 24.21 -3.43
N ILE A 369 -28.12 25.18 -2.74
CA ILE A 369 -28.72 25.78 -1.54
C ILE A 369 -29.94 26.64 -1.84
N LYS A 370 -30.05 27.21 -3.05
CA LYS A 370 -31.27 27.89 -3.47
C LYS A 370 -32.48 26.94 -3.55
N SER A 371 -32.25 25.64 -3.69
CA SER A 371 -33.31 24.63 -3.65
C SER A 371 -33.81 24.34 -2.22
N TRP A 372 -33.08 24.78 -1.19
CA TRP A 372 -33.46 24.52 0.19
C TRP A 372 -34.59 25.44 0.62
N LYS A 373 -35.57 24.89 1.35
CA LYS A 373 -36.71 25.64 1.91
C LYS A 373 -36.30 26.40 3.18
N LEU A 374 -35.52 27.46 3.02
CA LEU A 374 -35.02 28.30 4.12
C LEU A 374 -35.52 29.74 4.02
N SER A 375 -35.48 30.47 5.14
CA SER A 375 -35.70 31.91 5.13
C SER A 375 -34.55 32.64 4.39
N GLN A 376 -34.81 33.86 3.92
CA GLN A 376 -33.79 34.66 3.21
C GLN A 376 -32.56 34.95 4.10
N GLU A 377 -32.74 35.10 5.40
CA GLU A 377 -31.65 35.35 6.35
C GLU A 377 -30.76 34.11 6.52
N GLU A 378 -31.35 32.93 6.74
CA GLU A 378 -30.62 31.66 6.85
C GLU A 378 -29.90 31.31 5.54
N LEU A 379 -30.54 31.56 4.40
CA LEU A 379 -29.97 31.34 3.08
C LEU A 379 -28.73 32.21 2.88
N ASN A 380 -28.79 33.49 3.27
CA ASN A 380 -27.64 34.40 3.22
C ASN A 380 -26.52 33.95 4.17
N GLU A 381 -26.84 33.50 5.39
CA GLU A 381 -25.83 32.99 6.33
C GLU A 381 -25.10 31.77 5.76
N ILE A 382 -25.85 30.82 5.20
CA ILE A 382 -25.29 29.61 4.65
C ILE A 382 -24.52 29.89 3.34
N GLN A 383 -25.00 30.81 2.50
CA GLN A 383 -24.24 31.25 1.32
C GLN A 383 -22.90 31.86 1.71
N ASN A 384 -22.86 32.68 2.77
CA ASN A 384 -21.60 33.22 3.29
C ASN A 384 -20.64 32.09 3.74
N LYS A 385 -21.17 31.02 4.37
CA LYS A 385 -20.40 29.82 4.74
C LYS A 385 -19.93 29.01 3.53
N ILE A 386 -20.73 28.86 2.46
CA ILE A 386 -20.24 28.26 1.19
C ILE A 386 -19.08 29.09 0.66
N VAL A 387 -19.28 30.41 0.59
CA VAL A 387 -18.27 31.31 0.03
C VAL A 387 -16.97 31.18 0.82
N SER A 388 -17.01 30.98 2.14
CA SER A 388 -15.80 30.73 2.93
C SER A 388 -15.18 29.35 2.69
N ILE A 389 -15.97 28.27 2.68
CA ILE A 389 -15.47 26.88 2.51
C ILE A 389 -14.91 26.62 1.10
N PHE A 390 -15.42 27.31 0.08
CA PHE A 390 -14.95 27.19 -1.31
C PHE A 390 -13.90 28.24 -1.71
N LYS A 391 -13.65 29.26 -0.87
CA LYS A 391 -12.62 30.27 -1.13
C LYS A 391 -11.26 29.76 -0.71
N GLU A 392 -10.23 30.12 -1.45
CA GLU A 392 -8.84 29.81 -1.08
C GLU A 392 -8.51 30.29 0.35
N PRO A 393 -7.73 29.51 1.13
CA PRO A 393 -7.35 29.88 2.50
C PRO A 393 -6.75 31.29 2.58
N THR A 394 -7.21 32.08 3.56
CA THR A 394 -6.73 33.44 3.83
C THR A 394 -5.39 33.39 4.57
N LEU A 395 -4.69 34.54 4.65
CA LEU A 395 -3.46 34.63 5.43
C LEU A 395 -3.66 34.30 6.91
N GLU A 396 -4.84 34.58 7.47
CA GLU A 396 -5.22 34.19 8.84
C GLU A 396 -5.36 32.67 8.99
N HIS A 397 -6.00 32.00 8.02
CA HIS A 397 -6.05 30.55 7.98
C HIS A 397 -4.65 29.95 7.87
N VAL A 398 -3.73 30.63 7.17
CA VAL A 398 -2.34 30.19 7.06
C VAL A 398 -1.59 30.44 8.38
N SER A 399 -1.75 31.59 9.04
CA SER A 399 -1.04 31.85 10.30
C SER A 399 -1.49 30.95 11.45
N GLU A 400 -2.79 30.63 11.53
CA GLU A 400 -3.37 29.80 12.58
C GLU A 400 -4.05 28.55 12.00
N PHE A 401 -3.37 27.81 11.12
CA PHE A 401 -4.00 26.70 10.38
C PHE A 401 -4.60 25.60 11.26
N ILE A 402 -4.13 25.49 12.51
CA ILE A 402 -4.69 24.63 13.54
C ILE A 402 -4.98 25.47 14.78
N LYS A 403 -6.20 25.31 15.31
CA LYS A 403 -6.62 25.90 16.58
C LYS A 403 -6.80 24.81 17.60
N ILE A 404 -6.25 25.01 18.79
CA ILE A 404 -6.46 24.11 19.92
C ILE A 404 -7.55 24.71 20.79
N GLY A 405 -8.59 23.92 21.06
CA GLY A 405 -9.58 24.19 22.10
C GLY A 405 -9.53 23.11 23.17
N ASN A 406 -10.34 23.23 24.22
CA ASN A 406 -10.41 22.28 25.34
C ASN A 406 -10.41 20.81 24.85
N LYS A 407 -9.24 20.15 24.89
CA LYS A 407 -9.04 18.77 24.40
C LYS A 407 -9.47 18.49 22.94
N THR A 408 -9.49 19.49 22.05
CA THR A 408 -9.79 19.27 20.62
C THR A 408 -8.85 20.06 19.70
N ILE A 409 -8.51 19.44 18.57
CA ILE A 409 -7.76 20.07 17.47
C ILE A 409 -8.76 20.47 16.39
N ARG A 410 -8.82 21.76 16.06
CA ARG A 410 -9.71 22.29 15.04
C ARG A 410 -8.93 22.75 13.82
N SER A 411 -9.35 22.30 12.64
CA SER A 411 -8.88 22.89 11.38
C SER A 411 -9.43 24.31 11.26
N ALA A 412 -8.56 25.31 11.10
CA ALA A 412 -9.03 26.70 10.97
C ALA A 412 -9.79 26.95 9.67
N TYR A 413 -9.55 26.13 8.64
CA TYR A 413 -10.20 26.29 7.35
C TYR A 413 -11.61 25.70 7.31
N CYS A 414 -11.78 24.41 7.62
CA CYS A 414 -13.09 23.74 7.54
C CYS A 414 -13.83 23.69 8.88
N GLY A 415 -13.16 24.03 9.99
CA GLY A 415 -13.77 24.05 11.31
C GLY A 415 -14.02 22.68 11.94
N ILE A 416 -13.68 21.58 11.26
CA ILE A 416 -13.78 20.23 11.83
C ILE A 416 -12.83 20.07 13.00
N CYS A 417 -13.35 19.48 14.08
CA CYS A 417 -12.60 19.18 15.29
C CYS A 417 -12.27 17.69 15.37
N MET A 418 -11.06 17.37 15.82
CA MET A 418 -10.67 16.04 16.28
C MET A 418 -10.44 16.05 17.78
N PRO A 419 -10.72 14.95 18.49
CA PRO A 419 -10.32 14.82 19.88
C PRO A 419 -8.78 14.78 20.01
N LEU A 420 -8.25 15.47 20.99
CA LEU A 420 -6.87 15.29 21.44
C LEU A 420 -6.73 13.97 22.21
N HIS A 421 -5.52 13.41 22.26
CA HIS A 421 -5.23 12.28 23.13
C HIS A 421 -5.36 12.72 24.60
N ASP A 422 -5.86 11.85 25.49
CA ASP A 422 -6.16 12.23 26.88
C ASP A 422 -4.94 12.71 27.67
N ASP A 423 -3.75 12.23 27.29
CA ASP A 423 -2.45 12.58 27.88
C ASP A 423 -1.76 13.80 27.24
N ASP A 424 -2.34 14.40 26.20
CA ASP A 424 -1.71 15.53 25.51
C ASP A 424 -1.93 16.86 26.24
N ASN A 425 -0.84 17.56 26.52
CA ASN A 425 -0.87 18.98 26.90
C ASN A 425 -1.07 19.85 25.65
N GLU A 426 -2.00 20.79 25.71
CA GLU A 426 -2.34 21.68 24.59
C GLU A 426 -1.12 22.48 24.06
N ASN A 427 -0.19 22.87 24.94
CA ASN A 427 1.01 23.61 24.56
C ASN A 427 2.04 22.78 23.76
N ASP A 428 1.98 21.45 23.85
CA ASP A 428 2.97 20.56 23.24
C ASP A 428 2.54 20.06 21.85
N VAL A 429 1.33 20.38 21.40
CA VAL A 429 0.76 19.84 20.15
C VAL A 429 1.26 20.59 18.91
N ILE A 430 1.21 21.92 18.89
CA ILE A 430 1.69 22.74 17.75
C ILE A 430 3.19 22.56 17.50
N PRO A 431 4.07 22.52 18.52
CA PRO A 431 5.51 22.28 18.31
C PRO A 431 5.85 20.93 17.65
N ARG A 432 4.94 19.95 17.62
CA ARG A 432 5.15 18.67 16.91
C ARG A 432 5.16 18.83 15.40
N LEU A 433 4.57 19.91 14.90
CA LEU A 433 4.45 20.18 13.47
C LEU A 433 5.78 20.66 12.89
N ARG A 434 6.18 20.01 11.80
CA ARG A 434 7.34 20.38 10.97
C ARG A 434 6.92 20.70 9.54
N ILE A 435 5.69 21.15 9.36
CA ILE A 435 5.14 21.57 8.07
C ILE A 435 4.98 23.09 8.06
N SER A 436 5.39 23.68 6.94
CA SER A 436 5.13 25.08 6.66
C SER A 436 3.64 25.29 6.39
N SER A 437 3.07 26.31 7.02
CA SER A 437 1.69 26.65 6.71
C SER A 437 1.62 27.33 5.34
N THR A 438 0.89 26.71 4.42
CA THR A 438 0.57 27.25 3.09
C THR A 438 -0.91 27.07 2.81
N LYS A 439 -1.43 27.70 1.75
CA LYS A 439 -2.84 27.58 1.36
C LYS A 439 -3.17 26.13 1.00
N THR A 440 -2.35 25.52 0.15
CA THR A 440 -2.48 24.12 -0.27
C THR A 440 -2.40 23.17 0.93
N THR A 441 -1.48 23.41 1.85
CA THR A 441 -1.36 22.65 3.09
C THR A 441 -2.62 22.74 3.95
N CYS A 442 -3.18 23.94 4.15
CA CYS A 442 -4.42 24.14 4.91
C CYS A 442 -5.59 23.35 4.30
N LYS A 443 -5.73 23.40 2.98
CA LYS A 443 -6.76 22.65 2.24
C LYS A 443 -6.59 21.15 2.38
N ASN A 444 -5.36 20.66 2.30
CA ASN A 444 -5.05 19.23 2.44
C ASN A 444 -5.26 18.72 3.86
N ILE A 445 -4.92 19.52 4.89
CA ILE A 445 -5.25 19.22 6.28
C ILE A 445 -6.77 19.18 6.46
N ALA A 446 -7.53 20.11 5.88
CA ALA A 446 -8.99 20.08 5.95
C ALA A 446 -9.60 18.82 5.31
N ARG A 447 -9.06 18.36 4.18
CA ARG A 447 -9.45 17.08 3.55
C ARG A 447 -9.17 15.89 4.46
N LEU A 448 -7.96 15.82 5.02
CA LEU A 448 -7.57 14.80 6.00
C LEU A 448 -8.49 14.81 7.21
N PHE A 449 -8.83 15.98 7.73
CA PHE A 449 -9.73 16.14 8.87
C PHE A 449 -11.15 15.63 8.57
N THR A 450 -11.65 15.90 7.36
CA THR A 450 -12.98 15.46 6.94
C THR A 450 -13.03 13.94 6.76
N ALA A 451 -12.05 13.37 6.07
CA ALA A 451 -11.95 11.91 5.88
C ALA A 451 -11.79 11.17 7.22
N ASP A 452 -10.99 11.73 8.12
CA ASP A 452 -10.79 11.15 9.44
C ASP A 452 -12.07 11.15 10.30
N SER A 453 -12.83 12.24 10.24
CA SER A 453 -14.12 12.37 10.93
C SER A 453 -15.09 11.27 10.49
N ALA A 454 -15.08 10.93 9.20
CA ALA A 454 -15.87 9.85 8.62
C ALA A 454 -15.26 8.45 8.84
N ARG A 455 -14.04 8.34 9.39
CA ARG A 455 -13.28 7.08 9.55
C ARG A 455 -13.13 6.27 8.26
N VAL A 456 -13.02 6.94 7.13
CA VAL A 456 -12.88 6.30 5.83
C VAL A 456 -11.40 6.13 5.46
N PRO A 457 -11.03 5.04 4.77
CA PRO A 457 -9.69 4.91 4.19
C PRO A 457 -9.42 6.08 3.24
N LEU A 458 -8.21 6.64 3.29
CA LEU A 458 -7.84 7.80 2.47
C LEU A 458 -6.69 7.46 1.52
N LEU A 459 -6.86 7.79 0.24
CA LEU A 459 -5.84 7.63 -0.80
C LEU A 459 -5.44 9.00 -1.33
N LEU A 460 -4.18 9.39 -1.10
CA LEU A 460 -3.62 10.62 -1.66
C LEU A 460 -2.92 10.31 -2.98
N GLU A 461 -3.42 10.89 -4.07
CA GLU A 461 -2.81 10.83 -5.39
C GLU A 461 -2.20 12.19 -5.75
N GLY A 462 -0.99 12.21 -6.30
CA GLY A 462 -0.41 13.42 -6.84
C GLY A 462 1.03 13.23 -7.30
N PRO A 463 1.66 14.23 -7.90
CA PRO A 463 3.03 14.12 -8.37
C PRO A 463 4.02 13.79 -7.23
N PRO A 464 5.17 13.20 -7.56
CA PRO A 464 6.20 12.86 -6.59
C PRO A 464 6.81 14.11 -5.95
N GLY A 465 7.19 13.99 -4.68
CA GLY A 465 7.89 15.07 -3.96
C GLY A 465 7.01 16.21 -3.41
N ILE A 466 5.69 16.19 -3.59
CA ILE A 466 4.76 17.20 -3.05
C ILE A 466 4.42 17.02 -1.54
N GLY A 467 5.05 16.07 -0.86
CA GLY A 467 4.83 15.88 0.58
C GLY A 467 3.58 15.08 0.98
N LYS A 468 3.08 14.18 0.11
CA LYS A 468 1.93 13.30 0.41
C LYS A 468 2.10 12.48 1.70
N THR A 469 3.24 11.79 1.82
CA THR A 469 3.60 11.03 3.02
C THR A 469 3.81 11.98 4.22
N ALA A 470 4.38 13.15 3.98
CA ALA A 470 4.71 14.11 5.03
C ALA A 470 3.44 14.67 5.68
N ILE A 471 2.40 15.01 4.91
CA ILE A 471 1.18 15.57 5.50
C ILE A 471 0.42 14.56 6.36
N ILE A 472 0.39 13.28 5.98
CA ILE A 472 -0.23 12.21 6.77
C ILE A 472 0.54 12.02 8.09
N ASP A 473 1.86 11.90 8.03
CA ASP A 473 2.74 11.80 9.21
C ASP A 473 2.49 12.94 10.21
N GLN A 474 2.26 14.14 9.70
CA GLN A 474 2.07 15.32 10.53
C GLN A 474 0.68 15.37 11.16
N VAL A 475 -0.35 14.93 10.45
CA VAL A 475 -1.69 14.75 11.03
C VAL A 475 -1.69 13.65 12.10
N CYS A 476 -0.95 12.56 11.92
CA CYS A 476 -0.79 11.54 12.97
C CYS A 476 -0.06 12.10 14.20
N LYS A 477 1.03 12.86 14.00
CA LYS A 477 1.77 13.53 15.08
C LYS A 477 0.92 14.52 15.88
N LEU A 478 0.03 15.26 15.22
CA LEU A 478 -0.92 16.15 15.90
C LEU A 478 -1.78 15.40 16.91
N ARG A 479 -2.16 14.17 16.59
CA ARG A 479 -3.03 13.32 17.41
C ARG A 479 -2.29 12.45 18.42
N ASN A 480 -0.96 12.57 18.46
CA ASN A 480 -0.09 11.63 19.19
C ASN A 480 -0.29 10.17 18.76
N GLU A 481 -0.67 9.94 17.51
CA GLU A 481 -0.83 8.60 16.95
C GLU A 481 0.46 8.19 16.24
N LYS A 482 0.92 6.96 16.52
CA LYS A 482 2.05 6.38 15.79
C LYS A 482 1.58 5.95 14.40
N LEU A 483 2.36 6.34 13.39
CA LEU A 483 2.16 5.98 12.00
C LEU A 483 3.20 4.93 11.59
N GLU A 484 2.74 3.77 11.18
CA GLU A 484 3.58 2.72 10.59
C GLU A 484 3.56 2.88 9.07
N ARG A 485 4.67 3.36 8.51
CA ARG A 485 4.84 3.54 7.07
C ARG A 485 5.37 2.26 6.42
N ILE A 486 4.65 1.76 5.44
CA ILE A 486 5.00 0.57 4.66
C ILE A 486 5.18 1.02 3.21
N ASN A 487 6.41 0.93 2.71
CA ASN A 487 6.67 1.23 1.30
C ASN A 487 6.41 -0.01 0.45
N MET A 488 5.49 0.09 -0.49
CA MET A 488 5.09 -1.01 -1.36
C MET A 488 6.00 -1.09 -2.58
N SER A 489 6.20 -2.31 -3.06
CA SER A 489 7.03 -2.60 -4.24
C SER A 489 6.52 -3.87 -4.91
N ALA A 490 6.99 -4.13 -6.14
CA ALA A 490 6.67 -5.36 -6.86
C ALA A 490 7.13 -6.65 -6.15
N ASN A 491 8.06 -6.54 -5.18
CA ASN A 491 8.58 -7.66 -4.41
C ASN A 491 7.96 -7.77 -3.00
N THR A 492 7.02 -6.90 -2.67
CA THR A 492 6.31 -6.97 -1.39
C THR A 492 5.45 -8.23 -1.38
N THR A 493 5.46 -8.97 -0.27
CA THR A 493 4.72 -10.24 -0.12
C THR A 493 3.72 -10.18 1.03
N VAL A 494 2.72 -11.05 1.00
CA VAL A 494 1.68 -11.14 2.05
C VAL A 494 2.31 -11.50 3.39
N GLU A 495 3.32 -12.38 3.40
CA GLU A 495 4.05 -12.78 4.60
C GLU A 495 4.77 -11.61 5.27
N GLN A 496 5.33 -10.68 4.49
CA GLN A 496 5.97 -9.48 5.06
C GLN A 496 4.96 -8.58 5.75
N LEU A 497 3.75 -8.46 5.21
CA LEU A 497 2.69 -7.62 5.76
C LEU A 497 2.02 -8.26 6.97
N PHE A 498 1.52 -9.48 6.85
CA PHE A 498 0.68 -10.11 7.87
C PHE A 498 1.45 -11.09 8.76
N GLY A 499 2.58 -11.60 8.31
CA GLY A 499 3.43 -12.51 9.05
C GLY A 499 3.46 -13.90 8.47
N SER A 500 4.39 -14.71 8.97
CA SER A 500 4.56 -16.09 8.57
C SER A 500 5.22 -16.89 9.70
N ILE A 501 5.22 -18.21 9.55
CA ILE A 501 5.91 -19.11 10.46
C ILE A 501 7.39 -19.14 10.05
N VAL A 502 8.28 -18.77 10.97
CA VAL A 502 9.74 -18.77 10.77
C VAL A 502 10.41 -19.83 11.64
N ALA A 503 11.48 -20.43 11.13
CA ALA A 503 12.31 -21.33 11.93
C ALA A 503 13.30 -20.51 12.77
N LYS A 504 13.23 -20.62 14.10
CA LYS A 504 14.21 -20.07 15.03
C LYS A 504 15.02 -21.20 15.65
N SER A 505 16.33 -21.01 15.77
CA SER A 505 17.21 -21.94 16.47
C SER A 505 17.23 -21.55 17.95
N ASP A 506 16.63 -22.38 18.80
CA ASP A 506 16.73 -22.24 20.25
C ASP A 506 17.56 -23.41 20.78
N GLY A 507 18.78 -23.13 21.24
CA GLY A 507 19.65 -24.11 21.92
C GLY A 507 19.73 -25.50 21.27
N ASN A 508 20.09 -25.58 19.98
CA ASN A 508 20.23 -26.81 19.19
C ASN A 508 18.92 -27.48 18.69
N GLN A 509 17.75 -26.87 18.91
CA GLN A 509 16.48 -27.30 18.32
C GLN A 509 15.91 -26.21 17.38
N ARG A 510 15.48 -26.61 16.17
CA ARG A 510 14.75 -25.72 15.25
C ARG A 510 13.28 -25.68 15.67
N ALA A 511 12.85 -24.55 16.24
CA ALA A 511 11.46 -24.30 16.60
C ALA A 511 10.79 -23.42 15.53
N PHE A 512 9.63 -23.83 15.03
CA PHE A 512 8.81 -23.02 14.13
C PHE A 512 7.93 -22.09 14.96
N VAL A 513 8.13 -20.78 14.82
CA VAL A 513 7.43 -19.76 15.60
C VAL A 513 6.77 -18.77 14.65
N TRP A 514 5.53 -18.40 14.94
CA TRP A 514 4.86 -17.32 14.22
C TRP A 514 5.58 -16.00 14.43
N GLN A 515 5.87 -15.31 13.33
CA GLN A 515 6.41 -13.96 13.35
C GLN A 515 5.43 -13.02 12.65
N ASP A 516 4.86 -12.11 13.42
CA ASP A 516 3.97 -11.07 12.91
C ASP A 516 4.66 -10.24 11.84
N GLY A 517 3.95 -9.94 10.75
CA GLY A 517 4.37 -8.98 9.73
C GLY A 517 4.18 -7.52 10.17
N VAL A 518 4.56 -6.57 9.31
CA VAL A 518 4.49 -5.13 9.64
C VAL A 518 3.07 -4.65 9.96
N VAL A 519 2.08 -5.08 9.20
CA VAL A 519 0.66 -4.73 9.38
C VAL A 519 0.14 -5.35 10.67
N THR A 520 0.37 -6.65 10.89
CA THR A 520 -0.08 -7.35 12.10
C THR A 520 0.46 -6.71 13.38
N ARG A 521 1.75 -6.36 13.40
CA ARG A 521 2.34 -5.63 14.55
C ARG A 521 1.71 -4.26 14.75
N ALA A 522 1.44 -3.52 13.67
CA ALA A 522 0.80 -2.22 13.73
C ALA A 522 -0.62 -2.32 14.30
N LEU A 523 -1.42 -3.26 13.79
CA LEU A 523 -2.79 -3.51 14.24
C LEU A 523 -2.85 -3.90 15.71
N ARG A 524 -1.96 -4.80 16.18
CA ARG A 524 -1.88 -5.17 17.61
C ARG A 524 -1.56 -3.96 18.51
N LYS A 525 -0.72 -3.05 18.03
CA LYS A 525 -0.35 -1.82 18.75
C LYS A 525 -1.35 -0.67 18.53
N LYS A 526 -2.40 -0.86 17.72
CA LYS A 526 -3.36 0.17 17.32
C LYS A 526 -2.71 1.40 16.68
N HIS A 527 -1.63 1.17 15.93
CA HIS A 527 -0.97 2.22 15.16
C HIS A 527 -1.76 2.47 13.87
N SER A 528 -1.76 3.71 13.40
CA SER A 528 -2.25 4.05 12.07
C SER A 528 -1.27 3.52 11.02
N ILE A 529 -1.77 3.12 9.85
CA ILE A 529 -0.99 2.46 8.81
C ILE A 529 -0.99 3.32 7.55
N LEU A 530 0.18 3.50 6.94
CA LEU A 530 0.33 4.14 5.64
C LEU A 530 0.93 3.16 4.64
N PHE A 531 0.16 2.83 3.60
CA PHE A 531 0.64 2.12 2.41
C PHE A 531 1.18 3.13 1.38
N ASP A 532 2.49 3.26 1.31
CA ASP A 532 3.15 4.18 0.39
C ASP A 532 3.44 3.49 -0.96
N GLU A 533 3.26 4.23 -2.05
CA GLU A 533 3.32 3.73 -3.43
C GLU A 533 2.47 2.47 -3.65
N ILE A 534 1.24 2.45 -3.12
CA ILE A 534 0.34 1.28 -3.13
C ILE A 534 0.16 0.66 -4.52
N ASN A 535 0.24 1.45 -5.58
CA ASN A 535 0.12 0.99 -6.97
C ASN A 535 1.33 0.22 -7.53
N LEU A 536 2.40 0.06 -6.73
CA LEU A 536 3.52 -0.82 -7.06
C LEU A 536 3.36 -2.23 -6.47
N ALA A 537 2.37 -2.45 -5.59
CA ALA A 537 2.15 -3.73 -4.95
C ALA A 537 1.60 -4.78 -5.94
N PRO A 538 1.97 -6.07 -5.80
CA PRO A 538 1.33 -7.16 -6.52
C PRO A 538 -0.16 -7.27 -6.18
N SER A 539 -0.97 -7.78 -7.11
CA SER A 539 -2.42 -7.94 -6.91
C SER A 539 -2.75 -8.79 -5.67
N GLU A 540 -2.01 -9.87 -5.42
CA GLU A 540 -2.20 -10.72 -4.23
C GLU A 540 -2.07 -9.92 -2.92
N VAL A 541 -1.11 -9.00 -2.87
CA VAL A 541 -0.91 -8.12 -1.71
C VAL A 541 -2.05 -7.12 -1.59
N LEU A 542 -2.51 -6.55 -2.70
CA LEU A 542 -3.64 -5.64 -2.74
C LEU A 542 -4.94 -6.31 -2.26
N GLU A 543 -5.19 -7.55 -2.66
CA GLU A 543 -6.33 -8.35 -2.16
C GLU A 543 -6.22 -8.60 -0.66
N SER A 544 -5.02 -8.89 -0.16
CA SER A 544 -4.82 -9.18 1.27
C SER A 544 -5.12 -7.99 2.20
N ILE A 545 -5.10 -6.75 1.70
CA ILE A 545 -5.42 -5.55 2.48
C ILE A 545 -6.89 -5.14 2.39
N VAL A 546 -7.67 -5.67 1.45
CA VAL A 546 -9.10 -5.33 1.26
C VAL A 546 -9.91 -5.41 2.56
N PRO A 547 -9.78 -6.45 3.41
CA PRO A 547 -10.53 -6.51 4.66
C PRO A 547 -10.24 -5.34 5.61
N LEU A 548 -9.08 -4.68 5.49
CA LEU A 548 -8.73 -3.49 6.29
C LEU A 548 -9.38 -2.20 5.77
N LEU A 549 -9.87 -2.20 4.53
CA LEU A 549 -10.48 -1.04 3.88
C LEU A 549 -12.01 -1.01 4.03
N GLU A 550 -12.61 -2.13 4.48
CA GLU A 550 -14.03 -2.20 4.75
C GLU A 550 -14.43 -1.29 5.92
N HIS A 551 -15.67 -0.78 5.86
CA HIS A 551 -16.22 0.05 6.91
C HIS A 551 -16.46 -0.80 8.17
N ASP A 552 -16.01 -0.32 9.34
CA ASP A 552 -16.15 -0.99 10.64
C ASP A 552 -15.45 -2.36 10.78
N THR A 553 -14.34 -2.62 10.07
CA THR A 553 -13.53 -3.83 10.29
C THR A 553 -13.04 -3.92 11.73
N LYS A 554 -13.70 -4.76 12.54
CA LYS A 554 -13.35 -5.01 13.94
C LYS A 554 -12.51 -6.26 14.13
N CYS A 555 -12.52 -7.16 13.15
CA CYS A 555 -11.74 -8.38 13.17
C CYS A 555 -11.04 -8.66 11.84
N LEU A 556 -9.85 -9.23 11.92
CA LEU A 556 -9.07 -9.67 10.77
C LEU A 556 -8.53 -11.07 11.04
N THR A 557 -8.80 -12.01 10.14
CA THR A 557 -8.17 -13.34 10.16
C THR A 557 -6.81 -13.26 9.49
N LEU A 558 -5.76 -13.68 10.19
CA LEU A 558 -4.40 -13.62 9.66
C LEU A 558 -4.13 -14.74 8.64
N THR A 559 -3.61 -14.38 7.47
CA THR A 559 -3.27 -15.34 6.42
C THR A 559 -2.15 -16.28 6.90
N GLY A 560 -2.48 -17.56 7.10
CA GLY A 560 -1.49 -18.57 7.55
C GLY A 560 -1.46 -18.82 9.04
N SER A 561 -2.33 -18.15 9.80
CA SER A 561 -2.58 -18.41 11.22
C SER A 561 -4.05 -18.71 11.44
N THR A 562 -4.39 -19.42 12.51
CA THR A 562 -5.77 -19.57 13.00
C THR A 562 -6.19 -18.37 13.86
N GLU A 563 -5.29 -17.41 14.08
CA GLU A 563 -5.54 -16.24 14.90
C GLU A 563 -6.42 -15.21 14.18
N VAL A 564 -7.43 -14.72 14.91
CA VAL A 564 -8.28 -13.60 14.51
C VAL A 564 -7.94 -12.42 15.40
N LEU A 565 -7.35 -11.37 14.82
CA LEU A 565 -7.18 -10.10 15.50
C LEU A 565 -8.56 -9.49 15.75
N LYS A 566 -8.80 -8.99 16.96
CA LYS A 566 -10.05 -8.33 17.36
C LYS A 566 -9.77 -6.90 17.82
N ASN A 567 -10.80 -6.05 17.81
CA ASN A 567 -10.74 -4.66 18.26
C ASN A 567 -9.76 -3.80 17.46
N ILE A 568 -9.73 -4.02 16.14
CA ILE A 568 -8.97 -3.17 15.23
C ILE A 568 -9.55 -1.76 15.28
N ASN A 569 -8.72 -0.79 15.62
CA ASN A 569 -9.05 0.64 15.64
C ASN A 569 -7.85 1.42 15.09
N SER A 570 -7.45 1.07 13.86
CA SER A 570 -6.32 1.65 13.15
C SER A 570 -6.84 2.40 11.94
N ARG A 571 -6.28 3.57 11.66
CA ARG A 571 -6.62 4.32 10.44
C ARG A 571 -5.76 3.84 9.30
N ILE A 572 -6.37 3.70 8.13
CA ILE A 572 -5.69 3.27 6.92
C ILE A 572 -5.54 4.44 5.97
N TYR A 573 -4.29 4.74 5.64
CA TYR A 573 -3.90 5.73 4.66
C TYR A 573 -3.14 5.05 3.52
N ALA A 574 -3.27 5.60 2.33
CA ALA A 574 -2.51 5.18 1.17
C ALA A 574 -2.03 6.39 0.37
N THR A 575 -0.89 6.26 -0.27
CA THR A 575 -0.34 7.27 -1.18
C THR A 575 0.04 6.62 -2.50
N MET A 576 -0.24 7.29 -3.61
CA MET A 576 0.23 6.86 -4.93
C MET A 576 0.64 8.04 -5.80
N ASN A 577 1.52 7.75 -6.76
CA ASN A 577 1.75 8.63 -7.89
C ASN A 577 0.82 8.20 -9.04
N PRO A 578 0.25 9.14 -9.80
CA PRO A 578 -0.53 8.82 -10.99
C PRO A 578 0.20 7.85 -11.92
N ALA A 579 -0.53 6.87 -12.47
CA ALA A 579 0.04 5.82 -13.33
C ALA A 579 0.76 6.38 -14.58
N ASN A 580 0.38 7.59 -15.02
CA ASN A 580 0.97 8.28 -16.17
C ASN A 580 2.43 8.73 -15.92
N ILE A 581 2.86 8.79 -14.65
CA ILE A 581 4.18 9.27 -14.26
C ILE A 581 5.13 8.07 -14.09
N GLY A 582 5.46 7.38 -15.20
CA GLY A 582 6.56 6.40 -15.34
C GLY A 582 6.74 5.29 -14.28
N GLY A 583 7.80 4.48 -14.43
CA GLY A 583 8.31 3.62 -13.36
C GLY A 583 7.55 2.31 -13.07
N GLY A 584 6.88 1.72 -14.08
CA GLY A 584 6.22 0.41 -13.91
C GLY A 584 4.96 0.42 -13.04
N ARG A 585 4.39 1.62 -12.83
CA ARG A 585 3.18 1.83 -12.02
C ARG A 585 1.94 1.32 -12.76
N SER A 586 1.22 0.40 -12.14
CA SER A 586 -0.07 -0.06 -12.65
C SER A 586 -1.21 0.85 -12.18
N HIS A 587 -2.36 0.73 -12.84
CA HIS A 587 -3.59 1.29 -12.29
C HIS A 587 -4.07 0.36 -11.18
N LEU A 588 -4.49 0.92 -10.05
CA LEU A 588 -5.13 0.12 -9.01
C LEU A 588 -6.44 -0.50 -9.54
N PRO A 589 -6.80 -1.71 -9.10
CA PRO A 589 -8.11 -2.30 -9.39
C PRO A 589 -9.26 -1.37 -8.97
N ARG A 590 -10.35 -1.39 -9.74
CA ARG A 590 -11.51 -0.50 -9.51
C ARG A 590 -12.17 -0.79 -8.16
N SER A 591 -12.30 -2.06 -7.80
CA SER A 591 -12.79 -2.53 -6.50
C SER A 591 -12.06 -1.85 -5.33
N ILE A 592 -10.72 -1.82 -5.40
CA ILE A 592 -9.86 -1.26 -4.34
C ILE A 592 -9.91 0.27 -4.33
N ILE A 593 -9.84 0.94 -5.49
CA ILE A 593 -9.92 2.41 -5.56
C ILE A 593 -11.21 2.90 -4.90
N ARG A 594 -12.34 2.22 -5.16
CA ARG A 594 -13.65 2.61 -4.62
C ARG A 594 -13.72 2.52 -3.10
N MET A 595 -12.96 1.63 -2.48
CA MET A 595 -12.89 1.53 -1.01
C MET A 595 -12.20 2.74 -0.38
N PHE A 596 -11.32 3.44 -1.11
CA PHE A 596 -10.66 4.65 -0.66
C PHE A 596 -11.42 5.93 -1.00
N THR A 597 -11.28 6.94 -0.12
CA THR A 597 -11.53 8.34 -0.48
C THR A 597 -10.32 8.86 -1.22
N LEU A 598 -10.46 9.06 -2.52
CA LEU A 598 -9.40 9.60 -3.36
C LEU A 598 -9.31 11.12 -3.19
N VAL A 599 -8.14 11.60 -2.78
CA VAL A 599 -7.80 13.03 -2.74
C VAL A 599 -6.67 13.28 -3.71
N LYS A 600 -6.96 14.08 -4.73
CA LYS A 600 -5.96 14.53 -5.70
C LYS A 600 -5.27 15.79 -5.17
N LEU A 601 -3.96 15.72 -5.09
CA LEU A 601 -3.09 16.78 -4.61
C LEU A 601 -2.45 17.47 -5.80
N ASP A 602 -2.71 18.77 -5.91
CA ASP A 602 -2.10 19.65 -6.88
C ASP A 602 -0.66 19.99 -6.47
N PRO A 603 0.24 20.26 -7.44
CA PRO A 603 1.57 20.80 -7.13
C PRO A 603 1.45 22.17 -6.45
N TYR A 604 2.42 22.50 -5.60
CA TYR A 604 2.49 23.82 -4.96
C TYR A 604 2.86 24.90 -5.97
N ASP A 605 2.26 26.07 -5.81
CA ASP A 605 2.65 27.27 -6.56
C ASP A 605 4.07 27.72 -6.15
N ASP A 606 4.76 28.45 -7.03
CA ASP A 606 6.10 29.00 -6.78
C ASP A 606 6.19 29.83 -5.49
N ILE A 607 5.12 30.58 -5.17
CA ILE A 607 5.04 31.39 -3.96
C ILE A 607 4.99 30.50 -2.71
N GLU A 608 4.22 29.42 -2.77
CA GLU A 608 4.11 28.45 -1.68
C GLU A 608 5.40 27.65 -1.52
N LEU A 609 6.01 27.20 -2.61
CA LEU A 609 7.30 26.52 -2.60
C LEU A 609 8.38 27.40 -1.95
N LYS A 610 8.44 28.69 -2.31
CA LYS A 610 9.38 29.64 -1.70
C LYS A 610 9.15 29.81 -0.19
N LEU A 611 7.89 29.84 0.25
CA LEU A 611 7.54 29.89 1.68
C LEU A 611 7.98 28.62 2.41
N ILE A 612 7.73 27.44 1.81
CA ILE A 612 8.16 26.15 2.35
C ILE A 612 9.68 26.12 2.49
N VAL A 613 10.40 26.47 1.44
CA VAL A 613 11.87 26.51 1.42
C VAL A 613 12.40 27.49 2.48
N THR A 614 11.82 28.69 2.59
CA THR A 614 12.25 29.66 3.61
C THR A 614 12.08 29.10 5.03
N THR A 615 11.01 28.35 5.28
CA THR A 615 10.76 27.71 6.58
C THR A 615 11.73 26.55 6.83
N VAL A 616 11.99 25.71 5.82
CA VAL A 616 12.91 24.57 5.95
C VAL A 616 14.34 25.03 6.25
N PHE A 617 14.74 26.16 5.66
CA PHE A 617 16.06 26.78 5.84
C PHE A 617 16.12 27.79 7.00
N SER A 618 15.08 27.92 7.84
CA SER A 618 15.00 28.93 8.91
C SER A 618 16.24 28.97 9.79
N ASP A 619 16.75 27.79 10.16
CA ASP A 619 17.89 27.65 11.09
C ASP A 619 19.23 28.07 10.46
N LEU A 620 19.27 28.24 9.14
CA LEU A 620 20.46 28.60 8.36
C LEU A 620 20.46 30.08 7.93
N LEU A 621 19.32 30.77 8.11
CA LEU A 621 19.09 32.15 7.71
C LEU A 621 19.30 33.12 8.88
N PRO A 622 19.62 34.41 8.62
CA PRO A 622 19.67 35.42 9.67
C PRO A 622 18.27 35.72 10.23
N GLU A 623 18.17 36.02 11.53
CA GLU A 623 16.91 36.37 12.19
C GLU A 623 16.23 37.62 11.59
N ASN A 624 17.02 38.57 11.07
CA ASN A 624 16.53 39.74 10.34
C ASN A 624 16.98 39.74 8.88
N ARG A 625 16.05 40.08 7.97
CA ARG A 625 16.31 40.18 6.52
C ARG A 625 17.46 41.13 6.15
N ASN A 626 17.79 42.08 7.03
CA ASN A 626 18.76 43.15 6.79
C ASN A 626 20.05 43.01 7.62
N SER A 627 20.18 42.01 8.50
CA SER A 627 21.35 41.86 9.36
C SER A 627 22.32 40.80 8.80
N GLN A 628 23.57 41.17 8.56
CA GLN A 628 24.64 40.24 8.20
C GLN A 628 25.20 39.48 9.42
N THR A 629 24.79 39.85 10.63
CA THR A 629 25.20 39.26 11.91
C THR A 629 23.97 39.07 12.79
N THR A 630 23.87 37.92 13.46
CA THR A 630 22.88 37.70 14.52
C THR A 630 23.25 38.53 15.77
N GLU A 631 22.30 38.81 16.67
CA GLU A 631 22.56 39.53 17.93
C GLU A 631 23.60 38.81 18.82
N THR A 632 23.84 37.52 18.57
CA THR A 632 24.84 36.67 19.24
C THR A 632 26.23 36.68 18.61
N GLY A 633 26.44 37.40 17.49
CA GLY A 633 27.72 37.44 16.78
C GLY A 633 27.97 36.25 15.83
N ASP A 634 27.03 35.31 15.72
CA ASP A 634 27.11 34.20 14.77
C ASP A 634 26.83 34.67 13.34
N TRP A 635 27.71 34.31 12.40
CA TRP A 635 27.52 34.56 10.97
C TRP A 635 26.47 33.59 10.40
N PRO A 636 25.42 34.09 9.72
CA PRO A 636 24.44 33.23 9.07
C PRO A 636 25.09 32.45 7.91
N ILE A 637 24.73 31.17 7.77
CA ILE A 637 25.28 30.28 6.74
C ILE A 637 24.81 30.71 5.35
N LEU A 638 23.55 31.17 5.26
CA LEU A 638 22.90 31.63 4.05
C LEU A 638 22.22 32.98 4.30
N THR A 639 22.29 33.87 3.32
CA THR A 639 21.44 35.08 3.29
C THR A 639 20.14 34.79 2.53
N HIS A 640 19.08 35.56 2.78
CA HIS A 640 17.83 35.44 2.02
C HIS A 640 18.03 35.64 0.51
N SER A 641 18.94 36.53 0.09
CA SER A 641 19.26 36.73 -1.33
C SER A 641 19.94 35.51 -1.96
N GLN A 642 20.79 34.81 -1.22
CA GLN A 642 21.43 33.58 -1.69
C GLN A 642 20.41 32.44 -1.79
N LEU A 643 19.50 32.31 -0.82
CA LEU A 643 18.43 31.30 -0.87
C LEU A 643 17.50 31.52 -2.08
N ASP A 644 17.18 32.77 -2.39
CA ASP A 644 16.40 33.12 -3.59
C ASP A 644 17.10 32.64 -4.88
N LYS A 645 18.41 32.81 -4.98
CA LYS A 645 19.19 32.30 -6.13
C LYS A 645 19.20 30.78 -6.20
N VAL A 646 19.33 30.10 -5.06
CA VAL A 646 19.26 28.63 -5.00
C VAL A 646 17.89 28.13 -5.48
N PHE A 647 16.82 28.83 -5.10
CA PHE A 647 15.47 28.51 -5.53
C PHE A 647 15.26 28.75 -7.04
N GLU A 648 15.75 29.86 -7.59
CA GLU A 648 15.68 30.10 -9.04
C GLU A 648 16.48 29.06 -9.84
N LEU A 649 17.69 28.70 -9.38
CA LEU A 649 18.47 27.63 -10.00
C LEU A 649 17.74 26.29 -9.97
N HIS A 650 17.11 25.94 -8.85
CA HIS A 650 16.27 24.73 -8.76
C HIS A 650 15.16 24.73 -9.82
N LYS A 651 14.49 25.88 -10.03
CA LYS A 651 13.44 26.02 -11.04
C LYS A 651 13.96 25.90 -12.46
N GLU A 652 15.12 26.49 -12.75
CA GLU A 652 15.75 26.38 -14.07
C GLU A 652 16.11 24.93 -14.39
N ILE A 653 16.72 24.20 -13.46
CA ILE A 653 17.04 22.79 -13.69
C ILE A 653 15.77 21.94 -13.79
N HIS A 654 14.75 22.20 -12.96
CA HIS A 654 13.46 21.52 -13.09
C HIS A 654 12.83 21.74 -14.48
N LYS A 655 12.93 22.95 -15.05
CA LYS A 655 12.48 23.24 -16.42
C LYS A 655 13.28 22.45 -17.46
N LEU A 656 14.61 22.42 -17.34
CA LEU A 656 15.50 21.70 -18.27
C LEU A 656 15.27 20.19 -18.25
N VAL A 657 14.98 19.62 -17.08
CA VAL A 657 14.60 18.20 -16.94
C VAL A 657 13.21 17.96 -17.53
N SER A 658 12.26 18.87 -17.27
CA SER A 658 10.88 18.74 -17.78
C SER A 658 10.80 18.87 -19.32
N SER A 659 11.64 19.71 -19.92
CA SER A 659 11.78 19.83 -21.38
C SER A 659 12.60 18.67 -22.00
N ARG A 660 13.16 17.78 -21.16
CA ARG A 660 14.11 16.73 -21.56
C ARG A 660 15.36 17.28 -22.24
N ASP A 661 15.79 18.51 -21.92
CA ASP A 661 17.08 19.05 -22.36
C ASP A 661 18.26 18.44 -21.59
N ILE A 662 17.97 17.88 -20.41
CA ILE A 662 18.88 17.17 -19.51
C ILE A 662 18.19 15.86 -19.09
N GLY A 663 18.91 14.75 -19.00
CA GLY A 663 18.40 13.48 -18.47
C GLY A 663 17.73 12.57 -19.50
N GLN A 664 18.05 12.69 -20.79
CA GLN A 664 17.49 11.82 -21.83
C GLN A 664 18.00 10.37 -21.74
N THR A 665 19.26 10.19 -21.31
CA THR A 665 19.98 8.91 -21.29
C THR A 665 19.79 8.13 -19.98
N ASP A 666 19.67 8.81 -18.83
CA ASP A 666 19.67 8.21 -17.49
C ASP A 666 18.28 7.79 -16.95
N GLY A 667 17.27 7.81 -17.81
CA GLY A 667 15.86 7.60 -17.42
C GLY A 667 15.25 8.83 -16.72
N PRO A 668 13.95 8.79 -16.38
CA PRO A 668 13.25 9.93 -15.81
C PRO A 668 13.72 10.21 -14.37
N ARG A 669 14.73 11.05 -14.20
CA ARG A 669 15.16 11.57 -12.90
C ARG A 669 14.46 12.89 -12.62
N GLU A 670 13.40 12.83 -11.83
CA GLU A 670 12.66 14.04 -11.45
C GLU A 670 13.39 14.86 -10.39
N ILE A 671 13.28 16.17 -10.51
CA ILE A 671 13.73 17.15 -9.53
C ILE A 671 12.52 17.64 -8.75
N ASN A 672 12.60 17.60 -7.43
CA ASN A 672 11.50 18.03 -6.57
C ASN A 672 12.00 18.64 -5.25
N LEU A 673 11.06 19.02 -4.39
CA LEU A 673 11.35 19.65 -3.10
C LEU A 673 12.31 18.82 -2.22
N ARG A 674 12.37 17.49 -2.38
CA ARG A 674 13.32 16.62 -1.67
C ARG A 674 14.77 17.02 -1.94
N ASP A 675 15.08 17.50 -3.14
CA ASP A 675 16.45 17.89 -3.50
C ASP A 675 16.86 19.20 -2.79
N LEU A 676 15.92 20.13 -2.60
CA LEU A 676 16.13 21.32 -1.76
C LEU A 676 16.28 20.96 -0.28
N ILE A 677 15.49 19.99 0.22
CA ILE A 677 15.62 19.50 1.60
C ILE A 677 16.98 18.82 1.81
N LYS A 678 17.44 17.99 0.86
CA LYS A 678 18.78 17.38 0.91
C LYS A 678 19.89 18.43 0.96
N LEU A 679 19.78 19.48 0.14
CA LEU A 679 20.73 20.60 0.17
C LEU A 679 20.72 21.29 1.55
N CYS A 680 19.53 21.53 2.12
CA CYS A 680 19.39 22.06 3.47
C CYS A 680 20.06 21.17 4.52
N ASP A 681 19.87 19.85 4.45
CA ASP A 681 20.42 18.90 5.42
C ASP A 681 21.95 18.83 5.34
N ILE A 682 22.51 18.89 4.12
CA ILE A 682 23.97 18.95 3.93
C ILE A 682 24.54 20.24 4.54
N LEU A 683 23.89 21.39 4.31
CA LEU A 683 24.32 22.66 4.88
C LEU A 683 24.16 22.68 6.41
N ARG A 684 23.09 22.07 6.93
CA ARG A 684 22.84 21.95 8.38
C ARG A 684 23.87 21.07 9.07
N LYS A 685 24.28 19.95 8.46
CA LYS A 685 25.32 19.08 9.01
C LYS A 685 26.68 19.76 9.08
N ASN A 686 27.02 20.54 8.05
CA ASN A 686 28.29 21.29 7.99
C ASN A 686 28.20 22.68 8.66
N ALA A 687 27.08 22.99 9.33
CA ALA A 687 26.79 24.33 9.84
C ALA A 687 27.88 24.88 10.78
N ARG A 688 28.42 24.03 11.65
CA ARG A 688 29.47 24.42 12.61
C ARG A 688 30.75 24.80 11.91
N ASP A 689 31.29 23.89 11.09
CA ASP A 689 32.52 24.10 10.34
C ASP A 689 32.43 25.30 9.40
N LEU A 690 31.25 25.54 8.80
CA LEU A 690 30.99 26.70 7.97
C LEU A 690 31.01 28.01 8.76
N ARG A 691 30.38 28.03 9.94
CA ARG A 691 30.40 29.22 10.83
C ARG A 691 31.81 29.54 11.27
N ASP A 692 32.60 28.53 11.65
CA ASP A 692 34.00 28.71 12.00
C ASP A 692 34.78 29.27 10.82
N HIS A 693 34.65 28.67 9.64
CA HIS A 693 35.32 29.13 8.42
C HIS A 693 34.95 30.58 8.03
N TYR A 694 33.68 30.97 8.16
CA TYR A 694 33.24 32.34 7.86
C TYR A 694 33.74 33.37 8.87
N THR A 695 33.98 32.94 10.10
CA THR A 695 34.58 33.80 11.15
C THR A 695 36.04 34.13 10.83
N TYR A 696 36.79 33.19 10.27
CA TYR A 696 38.20 33.41 9.89
C TYR A 696 38.39 34.10 8.53
N PHE A 697 37.42 33.98 7.61
CA PHE A 697 37.48 34.60 6.28
C PHE A 697 36.24 35.44 5.95
N PRO A 698 35.99 36.56 6.67
CA PRO A 698 34.93 37.48 6.31
C PRO A 698 35.33 38.20 5.00
N ASN A 699 34.65 37.88 3.89
CA ASN A 699 34.74 38.51 2.57
C ASN A 699 36.10 39.15 2.24
N THR A 700 37.03 38.37 1.68
CA THR A 700 38.30 38.92 1.19
C THR A 700 38.04 39.82 -0.03
N SER A 701 38.31 41.11 0.12
CA SER A 701 38.30 42.08 -0.99
C SER A 701 39.50 41.76 -1.89
N SER A 702 39.24 41.19 -3.06
CA SER A 702 40.29 40.99 -4.06
C SER A 702 40.70 42.33 -4.66
N SER A 703 41.98 42.49 -4.99
CA SER A 703 42.57 43.69 -5.62
C SER A 703 41.96 44.07 -6.99
N ASN A 704 40.99 43.29 -7.49
CA ASN A 704 40.28 43.50 -8.76
C ASN A 704 38.83 43.97 -8.60
N GLY A 705 38.42 44.43 -7.41
CA GLY A 705 37.12 45.10 -7.21
C GLY A 705 35.89 44.18 -7.30
N LYS A 706 36.06 42.85 -7.27
CA LYS A 706 34.97 41.89 -7.04
C LYS A 706 35.14 41.31 -5.65
N ASP A 707 34.19 41.60 -4.76
CA ASP A 707 34.07 40.92 -3.47
C ASP A 707 33.81 39.43 -3.74
N ILE A 708 34.75 38.57 -3.32
CA ILE A 708 34.58 37.13 -3.43
C ILE A 708 33.85 36.67 -2.18
N ASP A 709 32.55 36.44 -2.33
CA ASP A 709 31.74 35.87 -1.26
C ASP A 709 32.03 34.37 -1.14
N VAL A 710 32.88 34.01 -0.18
CA VAL A 710 33.29 32.61 0.10
C VAL A 710 32.06 31.71 0.31
N ARG A 711 30.96 32.26 0.86
CA ARG A 711 29.68 31.55 1.03
C ARG A 711 29.14 31.04 -0.30
N LEU A 712 29.17 31.87 -1.36
CA LEU A 712 28.68 31.50 -2.68
C LEU A 712 29.50 30.35 -3.29
N ILE A 713 30.81 30.34 -3.07
CA ILE A 713 31.69 29.26 -3.57
C ILE A 713 31.33 27.93 -2.92
N ILE A 714 31.12 27.94 -1.60
CA ILE A 714 30.77 26.74 -0.84
C ILE A 714 29.36 26.25 -1.21
N ILE A 715 28.38 27.16 -1.29
CA ILE A 715 27.02 26.83 -1.74
C ILE A 715 27.06 26.22 -3.14
N ARG A 716 27.87 26.77 -4.05
CA ARG A 716 28.04 26.21 -5.41
C ARG A 716 28.62 24.79 -5.37
N LYS A 717 29.61 24.51 -4.52
CA LYS A 717 30.15 23.15 -4.35
C LYS A 717 29.07 22.17 -3.86
N PHE A 718 28.32 22.53 -2.82
CA PHE A 718 27.24 21.65 -2.31
C PHE A 718 26.09 21.49 -3.31
N PHE A 719 25.75 22.55 -4.03
CA PHE A 719 24.76 22.50 -5.10
C PHE A 719 25.19 21.53 -6.21
N ARG A 720 26.47 21.59 -6.62
CA ARG A 720 27.07 20.66 -7.60
C ARG A 720 27.01 19.20 -7.13
N LEU A 721 27.18 18.95 -5.83
CA LEU A 721 27.03 17.60 -5.26
C LEU A 721 25.59 17.09 -5.33
N VAL A 722 24.59 17.94 -5.06
CA VAL A 722 23.18 17.54 -5.05
C VAL A 722 22.59 17.42 -6.47
N TYR A 723 22.90 18.37 -7.35
CA TYR A 723 22.30 18.48 -8.69
C TYR A 723 23.23 17.99 -9.81
N GLY A 724 24.51 18.35 -9.77
CA GLY A 724 25.46 18.08 -10.86
C GLY A 724 25.95 16.62 -10.91
N MET A 725 26.31 16.04 -9.75
CA MET A 725 26.77 14.64 -9.64
C MET A 725 25.68 13.60 -9.92
N ARG A 726 24.43 14.05 -10.13
CA ARG A 726 23.28 13.19 -10.39
C ARG A 726 23.21 12.73 -11.84
N TRP A 727 23.98 13.30 -12.75
CA TRP A 727 23.94 12.97 -14.18
C TRP A 727 25.19 12.16 -14.57
N GLN A 728 25.00 11.03 -15.25
CA GLN A 728 26.09 10.23 -15.78
C GLN A 728 26.66 10.85 -17.06
N ASP A 729 25.82 11.52 -17.87
CA ASP A 729 26.29 12.26 -19.03
C ASP A 729 27.03 13.55 -18.62
N ILE A 730 28.24 13.71 -19.17
CA ILE A 730 29.12 14.85 -18.96
C ILE A 730 28.49 16.12 -19.54
N ASN A 731 27.78 16.04 -20.67
CA ASN A 731 27.15 17.22 -21.28
C ASN A 731 26.04 17.78 -20.40
N ASP A 732 25.25 16.90 -19.80
CA ASP A 732 24.18 17.24 -18.87
C ASP A 732 24.75 17.83 -17.58
N ARG A 733 25.83 17.25 -17.06
CA ARG A 733 26.55 17.80 -15.91
C ARG A 733 27.12 19.20 -16.19
N LEU A 734 27.68 19.43 -17.38
CA LEU A 734 28.21 20.74 -17.79
C LEU A 734 27.12 21.81 -17.95
N LYS A 735 25.89 21.43 -18.31
CA LYS A 735 24.76 22.37 -18.36
C LYS A 735 24.27 22.77 -16.96
N VAL A 736 24.41 21.88 -15.97
CA VAL A 736 24.04 22.13 -14.57
C VAL A 736 25.09 22.96 -13.82
N ASP A 737 26.37 22.78 -14.15
CA ASP A 737 27.53 23.45 -13.54
C ASP A 737 27.70 24.93 -13.92
#